data_AF-A0A4R6QLA7-F1
#
_entry.id   AF-A0A4R6QLA7-F1
#
_cell.length_a   1.000
_cell.length_b   1.000
_cell.length_c   1.000
_cell.angle_alpha   90.00
_cell.angle_beta   90.00
_cell.angle_gamma   90.00
#
_symmetry.space_group_name_H-M   'P 1'
#
loop_
_entity.id
_entity.type
_entity.pdbx_description
1 polymer ?
#
loop_
_entity_poly.entity_id
_entity_poly.type
_entity_poly.pdbx_seq_one_letter_code
_entity_poly.pdbx_strand_id
1 'polypeptide(L)'
;MANEAEFLSPLGENALLFRRMHAREELGRLPEYSIELLRLSKSPAIFAADLLGKSINVKLLVSEGKYRYFNGVVTRFEQGGSTGRFDIYRVEMRPWLWHLTLGADSRIFQDKTAVEILDFVFNEYGSSSKIEKKLTGAFRKRNHTVQYRESDFNFVSRLMEEEGIYYYFKHEKDKHTLVLCNSASGHAPIEGGDLTWGLKQKEQQTREDIVTAWSRTHALRSLKYTHTDFSPEAPTADIKGDAVRDPGYPKPNDLEVFDYPGGYDDLTMTAGKTSANVEEAKRLAKLRVEAFESGHVIASGLTPWRHMSTGYTFNLLDHPNKGGYLVTRSDYELEFAGYEANADDTSQGFSCRFDAVPKATAFQPQPSATRPRVHGPQTATVVGPKGDEIHTDKFGRVKVQFRWDRIGKKDEKASCWIRVSHPWASKQFGMIALPRIGDEVVVEFLEGDPDRPLITGRVYNGDNMPPYELPTQATVSGIKSQSSKGGALTNANELRFDDKKDSEYIWFQAEKDYHQLVKNDAFATVKNDLWVDVVKNVAHKIGENFTMDIGKVTTIAVKEDTHVKLGADLNMEVTGALNLKVTDAVAFKGAAAMAITAGQGLDISAGQALNMAATSTLHIKGMGIVIDGGTQLCIKAGGAFITLGPEGVTIQGTMTKINSGGGAGSANSAAQASPAAPKEPAAPKENKDPLAK
;
A
#
# COMPACT_ATOMS: atom_id res chain seq x y z
N MET A 1 -40.88 -59.34 -2.34
CA MET A 1 -41.10 -57.90 -2.62
C MET A 1 -39.71 -57.28 -2.74
N ALA A 2 -39.43 -56.58 -3.83
CA ALA A 2 -38.18 -55.80 -3.92
C ALA A 2 -38.26 -54.67 -2.87
N ASN A 3 -37.17 -54.42 -2.14
CA ASN A 3 -37.15 -53.34 -1.16
C ASN A 3 -37.27 -52.00 -1.91
N GLU A 4 -38.13 -51.10 -1.42
CA GLU A 4 -38.34 -49.79 -2.06
C GLU A 4 -37.11 -48.88 -1.94
N ALA A 5 -36.28 -49.09 -0.91
CA ALA A 5 -35.00 -48.43 -0.71
C ALA A 5 -33.93 -49.44 -0.27
N GLU A 6 -32.70 -49.26 -0.78
CA GLU A 6 -31.55 -50.09 -0.48
C GLU A 6 -30.34 -49.22 -0.10
N PHE A 7 -29.57 -49.65 0.90
CA PHE A 7 -28.31 -49.03 1.27
C PHE A 7 -27.15 -49.77 0.62
N LEU A 8 -26.33 -49.06 -0.16
CA LEU A 8 -25.15 -49.59 -0.82
C LEU A 8 -23.89 -48.98 -0.21
N SER A 9 -22.93 -49.83 0.15
CA SER A 9 -21.67 -49.40 0.78
C SER A 9 -20.50 -50.28 0.33
N PRO A 10 -19.25 -49.86 0.61
CA PRO A 10 -18.06 -50.67 0.33
C PRO A 10 -18.00 -52.00 1.08
N LEU A 11 -18.87 -52.23 2.07
CA LEU A 11 -18.94 -53.47 2.85
C LEU A 11 -19.62 -54.63 2.11
N GLY A 12 -20.15 -54.37 0.91
CA GLY A 12 -20.89 -55.34 0.11
C GLY A 12 -22.40 -55.26 0.32
N GLU A 13 -23.13 -55.94 -0.56
CA GLU A 13 -24.60 -56.00 -0.50
C GLU A 13 -25.08 -56.70 0.78
N ASN A 14 -26.18 -56.22 1.34
CA ASN A 14 -26.82 -56.76 2.55
C ASN A 14 -25.96 -56.73 3.84
N ALA A 15 -24.79 -56.08 3.83
CA ALA A 15 -24.00 -55.87 5.05
C ALA A 15 -24.73 -54.98 6.06
N LEU A 16 -25.47 -53.99 5.56
CA LEU A 16 -26.33 -53.08 6.31
C LEU A 16 -27.66 -52.94 5.56
N LEU A 17 -28.76 -53.00 6.29
CA LEU A 17 -30.12 -52.88 5.78
C LEU A 17 -30.64 -51.47 6.01
N PHE A 18 -31.30 -50.89 5.02
CA PHE A 18 -31.85 -49.54 5.11
C PHE A 18 -33.13 -49.52 5.93
N ARG A 19 -33.19 -48.75 7.03
CA ARG A 19 -34.44 -48.61 7.80
C ARG A 19 -35.11 -47.27 7.57
N ARG A 20 -34.38 -46.17 7.70
CA ARG A 20 -34.95 -44.82 7.62
C ARG A 20 -33.94 -43.83 7.09
N MET A 21 -34.40 -42.82 6.36
CA MET A 21 -33.61 -41.62 6.05
C MET A 21 -34.44 -40.36 6.22
N HIS A 22 -33.80 -39.39 6.88
CA HIS A 22 -34.20 -37.99 6.84
C HIS A 22 -33.17 -37.23 6.03
N ALA A 23 -33.62 -36.50 5.02
CA ALA A 23 -32.70 -35.73 4.19
C ALA A 23 -33.21 -34.33 3.93
N ARG A 24 -32.30 -33.36 3.91
CA ARG A 24 -32.60 -31.97 3.57
C ARG A 24 -31.64 -31.49 2.50
N GLU A 25 -32.18 -30.98 1.42
CA GLU A 25 -31.45 -30.35 0.31
C GLU A 25 -31.99 -28.95 0.09
N GLU A 26 -31.12 -27.97 -0.11
CA GLU A 26 -31.50 -26.57 -0.36
C GLU A 26 -30.52 -25.95 -1.36
N LEU A 27 -31.02 -25.12 -2.29
CA LEU A 27 -30.19 -24.45 -3.28
C LEU A 27 -29.14 -23.57 -2.61
N GLY A 28 -27.88 -23.75 -3.02
CA GLY A 28 -26.74 -23.01 -2.46
C GLY A 28 -26.37 -23.40 -1.03
N ARG A 29 -26.86 -24.54 -0.52
CA ARG A 29 -26.55 -25.06 0.83
C ARG A 29 -26.05 -26.50 0.76
N LEU A 30 -25.30 -26.91 1.78
CA LEU A 30 -24.86 -28.29 1.92
C LEU A 30 -26.05 -29.18 2.28
N PRO A 31 -26.34 -30.23 1.48
CA PRO A 31 -27.29 -31.26 1.87
C PRO A 31 -26.89 -31.97 3.16
N GLU A 32 -27.89 -32.47 3.86
CA GLU A 32 -27.73 -33.31 5.05
C GLU A 32 -28.58 -34.57 4.87
N TYR A 33 -27.98 -35.75 5.05
CA TYR A 33 -28.73 -37.00 5.05
C TYR A 33 -28.41 -37.77 6.34
N SER A 34 -29.40 -37.98 7.19
CA SER A 34 -29.33 -38.82 8.38
C SER A 34 -29.98 -40.16 8.07
N ILE A 35 -29.19 -41.23 8.11
CA ILE A 35 -29.62 -42.56 7.69
C ILE A 35 -29.51 -43.52 8.87
N GLU A 36 -30.61 -44.20 9.18
CA GLU A 36 -30.65 -45.29 10.15
C GLU A 36 -30.60 -46.64 9.41
N LEU A 37 -29.68 -47.50 9.84
CA LEU A 37 -29.34 -48.76 9.24
C LEU A 37 -29.44 -49.88 10.27
N LEU A 38 -29.74 -51.09 9.81
CA LEU A 38 -29.86 -52.28 10.63
C LEU A 38 -28.85 -53.34 10.21
N ARG A 39 -28.32 -54.10 11.16
CA ARG A 39 -27.52 -55.30 10.91
C ARG A 39 -27.91 -56.38 11.89
N LEU A 40 -27.92 -57.64 11.49
CA LEU A 40 -28.22 -58.74 12.42
C LEU A 40 -27.22 -58.74 13.57
N SER A 41 -27.70 -58.76 14.82
CA SER A 41 -26.84 -58.73 16.02
C SER A 41 -25.92 -59.95 16.14
N LYS A 42 -26.20 -61.03 15.40
CA LYS A 42 -25.33 -62.22 15.30
C LYS A 42 -24.17 -62.04 14.32
N SER A 43 -24.22 -61.03 13.45
CA SER A 43 -23.14 -60.72 12.50
C SER A 43 -22.04 -59.92 13.20
N PRO A 44 -20.77 -59.98 12.73
CA PRO A 44 -19.70 -59.15 13.28
C PRO A 44 -20.07 -57.66 13.27
N ALA A 45 -19.77 -56.93 14.35
CA ALA A 45 -20.06 -55.51 14.45
C ALA A 45 -19.32 -54.70 13.37
N ILE A 46 -19.93 -53.58 12.96
CA ILE A 46 -19.30 -52.59 12.07
C ILE A 46 -18.71 -51.48 12.93
N PHE A 47 -17.49 -51.07 12.62
CA PHE A 47 -16.80 -50.00 13.33
C PHE A 47 -16.67 -48.74 12.47
N ALA A 48 -16.35 -47.61 13.10
CA ALA A 48 -16.24 -46.33 12.38
C ALA A 48 -15.26 -46.38 11.20
N ALA A 49 -14.12 -47.07 11.34
CA ALA A 49 -13.12 -47.22 10.28
C ALA A 49 -13.64 -47.93 9.01
N ASP A 50 -14.75 -48.68 9.14
CA ASP A 50 -15.34 -49.41 8.03
C ASP A 50 -16.15 -48.50 7.09
N LEU A 51 -16.65 -47.36 7.57
CA LEU A 51 -17.54 -46.49 6.82
C LEU A 51 -17.15 -45.00 6.79
N LEU A 52 -16.58 -44.47 7.88
CA LEU A 52 -16.26 -43.04 7.98
C LEU A 52 -15.31 -42.61 6.85
N GLY A 53 -15.63 -41.51 6.18
CA GLY A 53 -14.88 -41.00 5.03
C GLY A 53 -15.06 -41.77 3.73
N LYS A 54 -15.85 -42.86 3.70
CA LYS A 54 -16.13 -43.63 2.48
C LYS A 54 -17.41 -43.17 1.80
N SER A 55 -17.48 -43.35 0.48
CA SER A 55 -18.69 -43.07 -0.28
C SER A 55 -19.75 -44.15 -0.10
N ILE A 56 -21.00 -43.73 0.05
CA ILE A 56 -22.17 -44.61 0.24
C ILE A 56 -23.33 -44.11 -0.62
N ASN A 57 -24.34 -44.98 -0.82
CA ASN A 57 -25.54 -44.66 -1.57
C ASN A 57 -26.81 -45.15 -0.88
N VAL A 58 -27.88 -44.35 -0.97
CA VAL A 58 -29.25 -44.82 -0.81
C VAL A 58 -29.89 -44.90 -2.19
N LYS A 59 -30.25 -46.12 -2.61
CA LYS A 59 -30.91 -46.41 -3.88
C LYS A 59 -32.41 -46.52 -3.64
N LEU A 60 -33.19 -45.63 -4.25
CA LEU A 60 -34.64 -45.53 -4.10
C LEU A 60 -35.33 -45.94 -5.40
N LEU A 61 -36.28 -46.89 -5.34
CA LEU A 61 -37.12 -47.27 -6.47
C LEU A 61 -38.15 -46.16 -6.76
N VAL A 62 -38.16 -45.63 -7.99
CA VAL A 62 -39.07 -44.54 -8.40
C VAL A 62 -40.16 -44.98 -9.38
N SER A 63 -39.89 -45.97 -10.23
CA SER A 63 -40.86 -46.65 -11.09
C SER A 63 -40.26 -47.99 -11.53
N GLU A 64 -41.05 -48.88 -12.15
CA GLU A 64 -40.61 -50.24 -12.51
C GLU A 64 -39.25 -50.24 -13.24
N GLY A 65 -38.23 -50.80 -12.58
CA GLY A 65 -36.85 -50.87 -13.09
C GLY A 65 -36.04 -49.57 -13.07
N LYS A 66 -36.59 -48.44 -12.59
CA LYS A 66 -35.93 -47.13 -12.50
C LYS A 66 -35.63 -46.74 -11.06
N TYR A 67 -34.44 -46.19 -10.83
CA TYR A 67 -33.95 -45.85 -9.50
C TYR A 67 -33.41 -44.43 -9.44
N ARG A 68 -33.65 -43.77 -8.31
CA ARG A 68 -32.97 -42.57 -7.87
C ARG A 68 -31.89 -42.93 -6.86
N TYR A 69 -30.81 -42.18 -6.85
CA TYR A 69 -29.71 -42.36 -5.91
C TYR A 69 -29.54 -41.12 -5.04
N PHE A 70 -29.18 -41.32 -3.77
CA PHE A 70 -28.58 -40.32 -2.91
C PHE A 70 -27.16 -40.77 -2.60
N ASN A 71 -26.19 -40.13 -3.23
CA ASN A 71 -24.76 -40.42 -3.09
C ASN A 71 -24.07 -39.35 -2.25
N GLY A 72 -23.15 -39.77 -1.38
CA GLY A 72 -22.31 -38.88 -0.59
C GLY A 72 -21.22 -39.63 0.15
N VAL A 73 -20.59 -38.96 1.11
CA VAL A 73 -19.52 -39.47 1.97
C VAL A 73 -20.01 -39.50 3.41
N VAL A 74 -19.68 -40.56 4.15
CA VAL A 74 -20.02 -40.69 5.58
C VAL A 74 -19.17 -39.71 6.40
N THR A 75 -19.81 -38.75 7.05
CA THR A 75 -19.17 -37.73 7.88
C THR A 75 -19.32 -37.97 9.37
N ARG A 76 -20.31 -38.76 9.76
CA ARG A 76 -20.54 -39.20 11.14
C ARG A 76 -21.00 -40.65 11.14
N PHE A 77 -20.53 -41.41 12.12
CA PHE A 77 -20.94 -42.79 12.35
C PHE A 77 -21.27 -42.96 13.83
N GLU A 78 -22.40 -43.60 14.11
CA GLU A 78 -22.86 -43.95 15.44
C GLU A 78 -23.29 -45.42 15.45
N GLN A 79 -22.78 -46.17 16.41
CA GLN A 79 -23.28 -47.50 16.75
C GLN A 79 -24.26 -47.33 17.92
N GLY A 80 -25.53 -47.65 17.66
CA GLY A 80 -26.61 -47.54 18.63
C GLY A 80 -26.84 -48.85 19.41
N GLY A 81 -27.97 -48.91 20.09
CA GLY A 81 -28.46 -50.14 20.73
C GLY A 81 -29.06 -51.12 19.72
N SER A 82 -29.68 -52.18 20.24
CA SER A 82 -30.33 -53.21 19.43
C SER A 82 -31.86 -53.11 19.53
N THR A 83 -32.56 -53.46 18.45
CA THR A 83 -34.01 -53.64 18.39
C THR A 83 -34.32 -55.02 17.81
N GLY A 84 -35.06 -55.84 18.56
CA GLY A 84 -35.33 -57.22 18.16
C GLY A 84 -34.04 -58.00 17.90
N ARG A 85 -33.86 -58.51 16.68
CA ARG A 85 -32.65 -59.25 16.24
C ARG A 85 -31.57 -58.39 15.57
N PHE A 86 -31.74 -57.08 15.54
CA PHE A 86 -30.89 -56.16 14.80
C PHE A 86 -30.19 -55.14 15.70
N ASP A 87 -28.93 -54.85 15.39
CA ASP A 87 -28.22 -53.69 15.90
C ASP A 87 -28.49 -52.47 15.02
N ILE A 88 -28.67 -51.31 15.65
CA ILE A 88 -28.96 -50.04 14.97
C ILE A 88 -27.66 -49.28 14.75
N TYR A 89 -27.47 -48.78 13.54
CA TYR A 89 -26.39 -47.88 13.18
C TYR A 89 -26.98 -46.59 12.62
N ARG A 90 -26.36 -45.45 12.91
CA ARG A 90 -26.72 -44.17 12.29
C ARG A 90 -25.51 -43.59 11.60
N VAL A 91 -25.72 -43.12 10.37
CA VAL A 91 -24.69 -42.43 9.60
C VAL A 91 -25.23 -41.09 9.13
N GLU A 92 -24.38 -40.07 9.23
CA GLU A 92 -24.60 -38.82 8.50
C GLU A 92 -23.80 -38.88 7.21
N MET A 93 -24.47 -38.61 6.10
CA MET A 93 -23.87 -38.50 4.78
C MET A 93 -23.92 -37.04 4.32
N ARG A 94 -22.84 -36.58 3.68
CA ARG A 94 -22.70 -35.23 3.12
C ARG A 94 -21.99 -35.30 1.76
N PRO A 95 -22.13 -34.29 0.88
CA PRO A 95 -21.32 -34.24 -0.35
C PRO A 95 -19.84 -33.96 -0.04
N TRP A 96 -18.97 -34.18 -1.03
CA TRP A 96 -17.54 -33.86 -0.93
C TRP A 96 -17.27 -32.40 -0.58
N LEU A 97 -18.17 -31.48 -0.97
CA LEU A 97 -18.07 -30.06 -0.68
C LEU A 97 -18.07 -29.77 0.83
N TRP A 98 -18.66 -30.64 1.65
CA TRP A 98 -18.64 -30.50 3.10
C TRP A 98 -17.23 -30.63 3.69
N HIS A 99 -16.31 -31.36 3.05
CA HIS A 99 -14.93 -31.46 3.56
C HIS A 99 -14.23 -30.11 3.66
N LEU A 100 -14.63 -29.13 2.84
CA LEU A 100 -14.10 -27.76 2.88
C LEU A 100 -14.46 -27.03 4.20
N THR A 101 -15.38 -27.57 5.00
CA THR A 101 -15.73 -27.03 6.32
C THR A 101 -14.72 -27.43 7.41
N LEU A 102 -13.92 -28.46 7.19
CA LEU A 102 -13.03 -29.06 8.19
C LEU A 102 -11.69 -28.34 8.32
N GLY A 103 -11.24 -27.66 7.25
CA GLY A 103 -10.00 -26.91 7.20
C GLY A 103 -10.24 -25.40 7.13
N ALA A 104 -9.23 -24.62 7.50
CA ALA A 104 -9.19 -23.17 7.32
C ALA A 104 -7.77 -22.72 6.93
N ASP A 105 -7.68 -21.67 6.13
CA ASP A 105 -6.39 -21.14 5.65
C ASP A 105 -6.41 -19.60 5.57
N SER A 106 -5.23 -19.01 5.39
CA SER A 106 -5.05 -17.61 5.02
C SER A 106 -4.18 -17.50 3.77
N ARG A 107 -4.77 -17.08 2.65
CA ARG A 107 -4.12 -17.08 1.33
C ARG A 107 -4.63 -15.98 0.42
N ILE A 108 -3.73 -15.51 -0.44
CA ILE A 108 -3.95 -14.37 -1.33
C ILE A 108 -4.13 -14.87 -2.76
N PHE A 109 -5.20 -14.41 -3.39
CA PHE A 109 -5.48 -14.57 -4.81
C PHE A 109 -5.38 -13.20 -5.47
N GLN A 110 -4.58 -13.12 -6.53
CA GLN A 110 -4.43 -11.90 -7.32
C GLN A 110 -4.74 -12.20 -8.77
N ASP A 111 -5.35 -11.23 -9.43
CA ASP A 111 -5.62 -11.30 -10.85
C ASP A 111 -6.38 -12.59 -11.24
N LYS A 112 -7.45 -12.90 -10.49
CA LYS A 112 -8.31 -14.07 -10.74
C LYS A 112 -9.78 -13.71 -10.67
N THR A 113 -10.58 -14.38 -11.48
CA THR A 113 -12.04 -14.39 -11.36
C THR A 113 -12.47 -15.27 -10.20
N ALA A 114 -13.68 -15.05 -9.66
CA ALA A 114 -14.22 -15.93 -8.64
C ALA A 114 -14.21 -17.40 -9.10
N VAL A 115 -14.59 -17.68 -10.34
CA VAL A 115 -14.62 -19.05 -10.89
C VAL A 115 -13.24 -19.70 -10.92
N GLU A 116 -12.19 -18.95 -11.28
CA GLU A 116 -10.81 -19.47 -11.23
C GLU A 116 -10.34 -19.74 -9.80
N ILE A 117 -10.79 -18.95 -8.82
CA ILE A 117 -10.52 -19.18 -7.40
C ILE A 117 -11.26 -20.43 -6.91
N LEU A 118 -12.54 -20.57 -7.28
CA LEU A 118 -13.33 -21.78 -6.98
C LEU A 118 -12.64 -23.03 -7.53
N ASP A 119 -12.20 -23.00 -8.78
CA ASP A 119 -11.46 -24.12 -9.39
C ASP A 119 -10.18 -24.45 -8.63
N PHE A 120 -9.42 -23.43 -8.25
CA PHE A 120 -8.19 -23.63 -7.48
C PHE A 120 -8.48 -24.36 -6.18
N VAL A 121 -9.44 -23.87 -5.38
CA VAL A 121 -9.79 -24.46 -4.08
C VAL A 121 -10.37 -25.86 -4.27
N PHE A 122 -11.29 -26.05 -5.22
CA PHE A 122 -11.92 -27.36 -5.42
C PHE A 122 -10.96 -28.44 -5.90
N ASN A 123 -9.98 -28.10 -6.74
CA ASN A 123 -8.99 -29.06 -7.24
C ASN A 123 -8.09 -29.64 -6.14
N GLU A 124 -7.91 -28.95 -5.02
CA GLU A 124 -7.15 -29.46 -3.86
C GLU A 124 -7.81 -30.69 -3.22
N TYR A 125 -9.12 -30.90 -3.44
CA TYR A 125 -9.90 -32.01 -2.89
C TYR A 125 -9.99 -33.24 -3.82
N GLY A 126 -9.21 -33.24 -4.92
CA GLY A 126 -8.90 -34.42 -5.72
C GLY A 126 -10.04 -34.98 -6.60
N SER A 127 -9.92 -36.25 -6.99
CA SER A 127 -10.78 -36.89 -8.01
C SER A 127 -12.28 -36.98 -7.65
N SER A 128 -12.61 -36.76 -6.37
CA SER A 128 -13.97 -36.72 -5.82
C SER A 128 -14.71 -35.43 -6.14
N SER A 129 -14.02 -34.33 -6.48
CA SER A 129 -14.63 -33.01 -6.77
C SER A 129 -15.26 -32.96 -8.17
N LYS A 130 -16.34 -33.71 -8.39
CA LYS A 130 -17.09 -33.65 -9.65
C LYS A 130 -17.90 -32.36 -9.71
N ILE A 131 -17.61 -31.53 -10.71
CA ILE A 131 -18.22 -30.21 -10.88
C ILE A 131 -18.73 -30.08 -12.31
N GLU A 132 -19.95 -29.57 -12.45
CA GLU A 132 -20.54 -29.16 -13.71
C GLU A 132 -20.86 -27.66 -13.63
N LYS A 133 -20.36 -26.86 -14.57
CA LYS A 133 -20.58 -25.41 -14.58
C LYS A 133 -21.60 -25.02 -15.64
N LYS A 134 -22.76 -24.56 -15.20
CA LYS A 134 -23.83 -23.97 -16.03
C LYS A 134 -23.94 -22.47 -15.74
N LEU A 135 -22.82 -21.78 -15.88
CA LEU A 135 -22.70 -20.35 -15.61
C LEU A 135 -22.90 -19.55 -16.89
N THR A 136 -23.55 -18.39 -16.76
CA THR A 136 -23.81 -17.46 -17.87
C THR A 136 -23.20 -16.10 -17.59
N GLY A 137 -22.72 -15.41 -18.62
CA GLY A 137 -22.05 -14.12 -18.49
C GLY A 137 -20.55 -14.22 -18.14
N ALA A 138 -19.89 -13.06 -18.04
CA ALA A 138 -18.49 -12.95 -17.66
C ALA A 138 -18.36 -12.58 -16.17
N PHE A 139 -17.31 -13.08 -15.52
CA PHE A 139 -17.00 -12.78 -14.12
C PHE A 139 -15.82 -11.80 -14.05
N ARG A 140 -15.89 -10.83 -13.13
CA ARG A 140 -14.83 -9.84 -12.99
C ARG A 140 -13.54 -10.49 -12.50
N LYS A 141 -12.42 -10.00 -13.00
CA LYS A 141 -11.09 -10.35 -12.51
C LYS A 141 -10.77 -9.45 -11.31
N ARG A 142 -10.58 -10.04 -10.14
CA ARG A 142 -10.27 -9.31 -8.91
C ARG A 142 -8.78 -9.04 -8.84
N ASN A 143 -8.40 -7.82 -8.51
CA ASN A 143 -7.00 -7.44 -8.33
C ASN A 143 -6.42 -8.15 -7.10
N HIS A 144 -7.19 -8.14 -6.01
CA HIS A 144 -6.79 -8.72 -4.73
C HIS A 144 -8.00 -9.37 -4.05
N THR A 145 -7.83 -10.59 -3.57
CA THR A 145 -8.84 -11.32 -2.81
C THR A 145 -8.17 -12.25 -1.84
N VAL A 146 -8.60 -12.22 -0.59
CA VAL A 146 -7.93 -12.89 0.52
C VAL A 146 -8.93 -13.85 1.17
N GLN A 147 -8.55 -15.12 1.22
CA GLN A 147 -9.11 -16.01 2.24
C GLN A 147 -8.38 -15.69 3.53
N TYR A 148 -9.10 -15.29 4.59
CA TYR A 148 -8.46 -14.88 5.84
C TYR A 148 -9.12 -15.53 7.05
N ARG A 149 -8.41 -16.49 7.67
CA ARG A 149 -8.86 -17.18 8.90
C ARG A 149 -10.28 -17.76 8.79
N GLU A 150 -10.65 -18.23 7.61
CA GLU A 150 -11.96 -18.79 7.31
C GLU A 150 -11.80 -20.16 6.65
N SER A 151 -12.83 -21.00 6.78
CA SER A 151 -12.84 -22.30 6.10
C SER A 151 -12.88 -22.13 4.60
N ASP A 152 -12.35 -23.11 3.87
CA ASP A 152 -12.46 -23.12 2.40
C ASP A 152 -13.92 -23.05 1.98
N PHE A 153 -14.83 -23.67 2.75
CA PHE A 153 -16.25 -23.67 2.47
C PHE A 153 -16.86 -22.28 2.61
N ASN A 154 -16.54 -21.56 3.69
CA ASN A 154 -17.03 -20.19 3.88
C ASN A 154 -16.47 -19.26 2.78
N PHE A 155 -15.20 -19.42 2.42
CA PHE A 155 -14.54 -18.64 1.38
C PHE A 155 -15.17 -18.83 0.00
N VAL A 156 -15.35 -20.08 -0.45
CA VAL A 156 -16.02 -20.36 -1.73
C VAL A 156 -17.48 -19.93 -1.70
N SER A 157 -18.17 -20.09 -0.56
CA SER A 157 -19.57 -19.71 -0.41
C SER A 157 -19.75 -18.20 -0.51
N ARG A 158 -18.92 -17.38 0.16
CA ARG A 158 -19.02 -15.91 0.02
C ARG A 158 -18.70 -15.44 -1.39
N LEU A 159 -17.71 -16.04 -2.06
CA LEU A 159 -17.39 -15.69 -3.44
C LEU A 159 -18.51 -16.06 -4.41
N MET A 160 -19.15 -17.22 -4.20
CA MET A 160 -20.32 -17.61 -4.97
C MET A 160 -21.49 -16.65 -4.74
N GLU A 161 -21.81 -16.35 -3.47
CA GLU A 161 -22.90 -15.45 -3.09
C GLU A 161 -22.68 -14.02 -3.62
N GLU A 162 -21.45 -13.51 -3.61
CA GLU A 162 -21.08 -12.21 -4.20
C GLU A 162 -21.29 -12.15 -5.72
N GLU A 163 -21.06 -13.27 -6.40
CA GLU A 163 -21.19 -13.35 -7.86
C GLU A 163 -22.58 -13.78 -8.34
N GLY A 164 -23.49 -14.06 -7.41
CA GLY A 164 -24.80 -14.64 -7.72
C GLY A 164 -24.72 -16.07 -8.24
N ILE A 165 -23.64 -16.79 -7.90
CA ILE A 165 -23.48 -18.21 -8.16
C ILE A 165 -24.09 -18.97 -6.98
N TYR A 166 -24.82 -20.03 -7.32
CA TYR A 166 -25.33 -20.99 -6.36
C TYR A 166 -25.18 -22.40 -6.95
N TYR A 167 -25.58 -23.40 -6.18
CA TYR A 167 -25.36 -24.78 -6.56
C TYR A 167 -26.46 -25.73 -6.10
N TYR A 168 -26.50 -26.89 -6.75
CA TYR A 168 -27.24 -28.08 -6.32
C TYR A 168 -26.43 -29.33 -6.64
N PHE A 169 -26.90 -30.50 -6.20
CA PHE A 169 -26.23 -31.77 -6.46
C PHE A 169 -27.05 -32.64 -7.41
N LYS A 170 -26.36 -33.16 -8.43
CA LYS A 170 -26.87 -34.24 -9.27
C LYS A 170 -26.31 -35.56 -8.75
N HIS A 171 -27.18 -36.46 -8.33
CA HIS A 171 -26.80 -37.77 -7.81
C HIS A 171 -26.94 -38.86 -8.88
N GLU A 172 -25.91 -39.71 -8.98
CA GLU A 172 -25.84 -40.89 -9.83
C GLU A 172 -25.35 -42.07 -8.96
N LYS A 173 -25.42 -43.30 -9.49
CA LYS A 173 -25.16 -44.53 -8.71
C LYS A 173 -23.85 -44.52 -7.91
N ASP A 174 -22.78 -43.99 -8.49
CA ASP A 174 -21.43 -44.07 -7.92
C ASP A 174 -20.77 -42.70 -7.75
N LYS A 175 -21.53 -41.61 -7.90
CA LYS A 175 -21.01 -40.24 -7.79
C LYS A 175 -22.13 -39.22 -7.52
N HIS A 176 -21.75 -38.09 -6.94
CA HIS A 176 -22.56 -36.87 -6.91
C HIS A 176 -21.76 -35.74 -7.56
N THR A 177 -22.43 -34.92 -8.38
CA THR A 177 -21.82 -33.80 -9.11
C THR A 177 -22.36 -32.49 -8.57
N LEU A 178 -21.47 -31.59 -8.17
CA LEU A 178 -21.80 -30.21 -7.81
C LEU A 178 -22.11 -29.44 -9.10
N VAL A 179 -23.36 -28.98 -9.26
CA VAL A 179 -23.75 -28.17 -10.41
C VAL A 179 -23.74 -26.70 -10.00
N LEU A 180 -22.80 -25.92 -10.54
CA LEU A 180 -22.75 -24.47 -10.34
C LEU A 180 -23.63 -23.78 -11.39
N CYS A 181 -24.49 -22.86 -10.96
CA CYS A 181 -25.38 -22.10 -11.83
C CYS A 181 -25.60 -20.67 -11.29
N ASN A 182 -26.00 -19.74 -12.16
CA ASN A 182 -26.31 -18.35 -11.78
C ASN A 182 -27.58 -17.81 -12.47
N SER A 183 -28.35 -18.69 -13.13
CA SER A 183 -29.54 -18.29 -13.88
C SER A 183 -30.45 -19.49 -14.15
N ALA A 184 -31.69 -19.21 -14.56
CA ALA A 184 -32.72 -20.21 -14.81
C ALA A 184 -32.31 -21.29 -15.85
N SER A 185 -31.40 -20.98 -16.77
CA SER A 185 -30.89 -21.94 -17.77
C SER A 185 -30.01 -23.03 -17.17
N GLY A 186 -29.55 -22.88 -15.93
CA GLY A 186 -28.79 -23.90 -15.22
C GLY A 186 -29.62 -25.09 -14.71
N HIS A 187 -30.94 -25.00 -14.80
CA HIS A 187 -31.86 -25.99 -14.24
C HIS A 187 -32.51 -26.85 -15.33
N ALA A 188 -32.65 -28.14 -15.04
CA ALA A 188 -33.35 -29.10 -15.90
C ALA A 188 -34.73 -29.44 -15.32
N PRO A 189 -35.69 -29.90 -16.14
CA PRO A 189 -36.93 -30.47 -15.62
C PRO A 189 -36.66 -31.75 -14.82
N ILE A 190 -37.47 -32.00 -13.79
CA ILE A 190 -37.45 -33.26 -13.04
C ILE A 190 -37.76 -34.41 -14.01
N GLU A 191 -36.95 -35.47 -13.97
CA GLU A 191 -37.25 -36.70 -14.70
C GLU A 191 -38.50 -37.35 -14.10
N GLY A 192 -39.49 -37.72 -14.92
CA GLY A 192 -40.75 -38.31 -14.46
C GLY A 192 -42.00 -37.46 -14.77
N GLY A 193 -41.83 -36.19 -15.13
CA GLY A 193 -42.91 -35.35 -15.66
C GLY A 193 -43.37 -34.23 -14.72
N ASP A 194 -44.66 -33.93 -14.76
CA ASP A 194 -45.29 -32.80 -14.07
C ASP A 194 -46.11 -33.24 -12.86
N LEU A 195 -46.24 -32.36 -11.86
CA LEU A 195 -47.01 -32.63 -10.65
C LEU A 195 -48.48 -32.23 -10.83
N THR A 196 -49.40 -33.11 -10.46
CA THR A 196 -50.83 -32.83 -10.51
C THR A 196 -51.40 -32.53 -9.12
N TRP A 197 -52.23 -31.49 -9.01
CA TRP A 197 -52.90 -31.18 -7.75
C TRP A 197 -54.04 -32.16 -7.42
N GLY A 198 -54.06 -32.57 -6.15
CA GLY A 198 -55.16 -33.34 -5.54
C GLY A 198 -55.02 -34.86 -5.69
N LEU A 199 -55.68 -35.58 -4.79
CA LEU A 199 -55.80 -37.04 -4.84
C LEU A 199 -56.67 -37.42 -6.04
N LYS A 200 -56.03 -37.74 -7.17
CA LYS A 200 -56.71 -38.28 -8.35
C LYS A 200 -56.39 -39.76 -8.47
N GLN A 201 -57.42 -40.61 -8.45
CA GLN A 201 -57.27 -42.03 -8.76
C GLN A 201 -57.16 -42.21 -10.28
N LYS A 202 -56.26 -43.09 -10.72
CA LYS A 202 -56.19 -43.54 -12.10
C LYS A 202 -56.52 -45.03 -12.10
N GLU A 203 -57.68 -45.41 -12.64
CA GLU A 203 -58.08 -46.81 -12.92
C GLU A 203 -57.49 -47.86 -11.94
N GLN A 204 -57.94 -47.79 -10.67
CA GLN A 204 -57.56 -48.70 -9.55
C GLN A 204 -56.15 -48.55 -8.93
N GLN A 205 -55.32 -47.58 -9.35
CA GLN A 205 -54.08 -47.19 -8.66
C GLN A 205 -54.07 -45.72 -8.24
N THR A 206 -53.52 -45.44 -7.06
CA THR A 206 -53.27 -44.07 -6.60
C THR A 206 -52.15 -43.46 -7.44
N ARG A 207 -52.40 -42.30 -8.03
CA ARG A 207 -51.39 -41.55 -8.77
C ARG A 207 -50.30 -41.06 -7.79
N GLU A 208 -49.03 -41.34 -8.06
CA GLU A 208 -47.92 -40.94 -7.18
C GLU A 208 -47.36 -39.55 -7.50
N ASP A 209 -47.47 -39.07 -8.75
CA ASP A 209 -47.09 -37.74 -9.22
C ASP A 209 -48.13 -36.66 -8.84
N ILE A 210 -48.49 -36.63 -7.56
CA ILE A 210 -49.47 -35.72 -6.98
C ILE A 210 -48.89 -34.80 -5.91
N VAL A 211 -49.53 -33.65 -5.72
CA VAL A 211 -49.32 -32.79 -4.55
C VAL A 211 -50.54 -32.92 -3.65
N THR A 212 -50.32 -33.32 -2.40
CA THR A 212 -51.37 -33.57 -1.40
C THR A 212 -51.65 -32.36 -0.51
N ALA A 213 -50.66 -31.49 -0.32
CA ALA A 213 -50.82 -30.19 0.31
C ALA A 213 -50.05 -29.13 -0.48
N TRP A 214 -50.63 -27.96 -0.68
CA TRP A 214 -50.00 -26.85 -1.41
C TRP A 214 -50.36 -25.51 -0.77
N SER A 215 -49.37 -24.64 -0.63
CA SER A 215 -49.56 -23.26 -0.19
C SER A 215 -48.64 -22.34 -0.99
N ARG A 216 -49.07 -21.10 -1.23
CA ARG A 216 -48.24 -20.06 -1.85
C ARG A 216 -48.25 -18.82 -0.97
N THR A 217 -47.10 -18.53 -0.37
CA THR A 217 -46.91 -17.44 0.58
C THR A 217 -46.28 -16.24 -0.12
N HIS A 218 -46.80 -15.05 0.18
CA HIS A 218 -46.24 -13.76 -0.24
C HIS A 218 -45.81 -12.98 1.01
N ALA A 219 -44.59 -12.48 1.04
CA ALA A 219 -44.04 -11.75 2.18
C ALA A 219 -43.44 -10.40 1.75
N LEU A 220 -43.64 -9.34 2.53
CA LEU A 220 -43.00 -8.05 2.27
C LEU A 220 -41.47 -8.19 2.29
N ARG A 221 -40.78 -7.56 1.33
CA ARG A 221 -39.32 -7.55 1.20
C ARG A 221 -38.82 -6.15 0.84
N SER A 222 -37.60 -5.83 1.23
CA SER A 222 -36.90 -4.63 0.77
C SER A 222 -36.46 -4.82 -0.68
N LEU A 223 -37.25 -4.32 -1.63
CA LEU A 223 -37.02 -4.50 -3.07
C LEU A 223 -36.28 -3.32 -3.72
N LYS A 224 -35.62 -2.48 -2.92
CA LYS A 224 -34.75 -1.39 -3.36
C LYS A 224 -33.43 -1.48 -2.60
N TYR A 225 -32.33 -1.55 -3.34
CA TYR A 225 -30.98 -1.61 -2.77
C TYR A 225 -30.08 -0.60 -3.46
N THR A 226 -29.31 0.12 -2.66
CA THR A 226 -28.36 1.13 -3.12
C THR A 226 -27.04 0.95 -2.37
N HIS A 227 -25.92 1.04 -3.08
CA HIS A 227 -24.59 1.09 -2.45
C HIS A 227 -23.65 2.03 -3.21
N THR A 228 -22.55 2.38 -2.56
CA THR A 228 -21.48 3.17 -3.17
C THR A 228 -20.12 2.75 -2.64
N ASP A 229 -19.05 3.27 -3.24
CA ASP A 229 -17.68 2.98 -2.86
C ASP A 229 -16.76 4.18 -3.16
N PHE A 230 -15.47 4.07 -2.82
CA PHE A 230 -14.46 5.09 -3.12
C PHE A 230 -13.27 4.49 -3.87
N SER A 231 -12.91 5.07 -5.02
CA SER A 231 -11.69 4.70 -5.75
C SER A 231 -10.62 5.79 -5.61
N PRO A 232 -9.44 5.49 -5.02
CA PRO A 232 -8.34 6.44 -4.95
C PRO A 232 -7.80 6.87 -6.32
N GLU A 233 -7.95 6.05 -7.35
CA GLU A 233 -7.48 6.36 -8.71
C GLU A 233 -8.44 7.33 -9.44
N ALA A 234 -9.70 7.42 -9.01
CA ALA A 234 -10.72 8.33 -9.53
C ALA A 234 -11.58 8.91 -8.38
N PRO A 235 -11.00 9.77 -7.51
CA PRO A 235 -11.62 10.17 -6.24
C PRO A 235 -12.88 11.04 -6.38
N THR A 236 -13.17 11.56 -7.58
CA THR A 236 -14.37 12.36 -7.88
C THR A 236 -15.42 11.58 -8.68
N ALA A 237 -15.17 10.32 -9.02
CA ALA A 237 -16.13 9.51 -9.76
C ALA A 237 -17.28 9.08 -8.84
N ASP A 238 -18.52 9.27 -9.30
CA ASP A 238 -19.68 8.66 -8.65
C ASP A 238 -19.79 7.20 -9.09
N ILE A 239 -19.45 6.28 -8.19
CA ILE A 239 -19.49 4.84 -8.43
C ILE A 239 -20.65 4.18 -7.66
N LYS A 240 -21.80 4.86 -7.62
CA LYS A 240 -23.04 4.34 -7.06
C LYS A 240 -23.64 3.21 -7.92
N GLY A 241 -24.13 2.17 -7.24
CA GLY A 241 -24.99 1.14 -7.82
C GLY A 241 -26.37 1.16 -7.16
N ASP A 242 -27.42 1.09 -7.95
CA ASP A 242 -28.79 1.01 -7.46
C ASP A 242 -29.60 -0.01 -8.27
N ALA A 243 -30.54 -0.65 -7.60
CA ALA A 243 -31.53 -1.53 -8.22
C ALA A 243 -32.85 -1.43 -7.46
N VAL A 244 -33.95 -1.50 -8.21
CA VAL A 244 -35.31 -1.47 -7.66
C VAL A 244 -36.21 -2.45 -8.42
N ARG A 245 -37.07 -3.15 -7.68
CA ARG A 245 -38.11 -4.03 -8.20
C ARG A 245 -39.45 -3.54 -7.67
N ASP A 246 -40.41 -3.31 -8.55
CA ASP A 246 -41.77 -2.98 -8.12
C ASP A 246 -42.47 -4.24 -7.60
N PRO A 247 -42.89 -4.27 -6.33
CA PRO A 247 -43.63 -5.39 -5.77
C PRO A 247 -45.01 -5.64 -6.42
N GLY A 248 -45.60 -4.63 -7.09
CA GLY A 248 -46.97 -4.73 -7.61
C GLY A 248 -48.06 -4.66 -6.52
N TYR A 249 -47.71 -4.22 -5.30
CA TYR A 249 -48.64 -3.96 -4.20
C TYR A 249 -48.26 -2.67 -3.44
N PRO A 250 -49.21 -2.05 -2.70
CA PRO A 250 -48.93 -0.84 -1.93
C PRO A 250 -47.82 -1.07 -0.90
N LYS A 251 -46.88 -0.11 -0.83
CA LYS A 251 -45.78 -0.10 0.14
C LYS A 251 -45.88 1.14 1.04
N PRO A 252 -45.56 1.02 2.34
CA PRO A 252 -45.65 2.14 3.28
C PRO A 252 -44.60 3.24 3.02
N ASN A 253 -43.47 2.88 2.40
CA ASN A 253 -42.42 3.75 1.89
C ASN A 253 -41.56 2.96 0.87
N ASP A 254 -40.47 3.53 0.36
CA ASP A 254 -39.54 2.89 -0.57
C ASP A 254 -38.83 1.64 -0.03
N LEU A 255 -38.76 1.46 1.30
CA LEU A 255 -38.11 0.33 1.99
C LEU A 255 -36.70 0.04 1.47
N GLU A 256 -35.95 1.11 1.20
CA GLU A 256 -34.58 1.07 0.69
C GLU A 256 -33.60 0.51 1.72
N VAL A 257 -32.71 -0.38 1.27
CA VAL A 257 -31.51 -0.77 1.99
C VAL A 257 -30.33 -0.06 1.34
N PHE A 258 -29.59 0.73 2.13
CA PHE A 258 -28.35 1.39 1.72
C PHE A 258 -27.15 0.73 2.38
N ASP A 259 -26.05 0.55 1.65
CA ASP A 259 -24.80 -0.02 2.19
C ASP A 259 -23.53 0.71 1.68
N TYR A 260 -22.47 0.66 2.49
CA TYR A 260 -21.11 1.11 2.16
C TYR A 260 -20.12 0.29 3.00
N PRO A 261 -19.02 -0.24 2.40
CA PRO A 261 -18.60 -0.10 1.01
C PRO A 261 -19.20 -1.17 0.08
N GLY A 262 -19.21 -0.89 -1.23
CA GLY A 262 -19.79 -1.77 -2.24
C GLY A 262 -18.91 -2.94 -2.73
N GLY A 263 -17.59 -2.92 -2.50
CA GLY A 263 -16.70 -4.03 -2.78
C GLY A 263 -16.26 -4.16 -4.25
N TYR A 264 -16.09 -3.04 -4.98
CA TYR A 264 -15.70 -3.00 -6.41
C TYR A 264 -14.72 -1.85 -6.72
N ASP A 265 -13.99 -1.39 -5.70
CA ASP A 265 -12.94 -0.38 -5.78
C ASP A 265 -11.63 -0.89 -6.42
N ASP A 266 -11.50 -2.21 -6.56
CA ASP A 266 -10.34 -2.90 -7.11
C ASP A 266 -10.24 -2.85 -8.64
N LEU A 267 -11.35 -2.53 -9.31
CA LEU A 267 -11.42 -2.32 -10.75
C LEU A 267 -10.65 -1.04 -11.12
N THR A 268 -9.52 -1.22 -11.81
CA THR A 268 -8.64 -0.11 -12.22
C THR A 268 -9.38 0.87 -13.12
N MET A 269 -9.29 2.15 -12.79
CA MET A 269 -9.70 3.24 -13.65
C MET A 269 -8.62 3.46 -14.72
N THR A 270 -8.45 2.51 -15.65
CA THR A 270 -7.69 2.81 -16.87
C THR A 270 -8.45 3.90 -17.62
N ALA A 271 -7.74 4.94 -18.07
CA ALA A 271 -8.31 6.09 -18.76
C ALA A 271 -9.37 5.66 -19.79
N GLY A 272 -10.65 5.95 -19.51
CA GLY A 272 -11.80 5.60 -20.35
C GLY A 272 -12.81 4.59 -19.78
N LYS A 273 -12.58 3.97 -18.61
CA LYS A 273 -13.47 2.91 -18.04
C LYS A 273 -14.18 3.29 -16.73
N THR A 274 -14.68 4.52 -16.58
CA THR A 274 -15.63 4.84 -15.48
C THR A 274 -16.89 3.97 -15.54
N SER A 275 -17.24 3.45 -16.73
CA SER A 275 -18.40 2.59 -16.93
C SER A 275 -18.29 1.22 -16.26
N ALA A 276 -17.09 0.61 -16.16
CA ALA A 276 -16.96 -0.76 -15.68
C ALA A 276 -17.33 -0.90 -14.19
N ASN A 277 -16.88 0.04 -13.35
CA ASN A 277 -17.22 0.04 -11.92
C ASN A 277 -18.71 0.34 -11.72
N VAL A 278 -19.30 1.22 -12.53
CA VAL A 278 -20.73 1.54 -12.46
C VAL A 278 -21.59 0.37 -12.93
N GLU A 279 -21.19 -0.32 -14.01
CA GLU A 279 -21.85 -1.55 -14.49
C GLU A 279 -21.79 -2.66 -13.44
N GLU A 280 -20.62 -2.85 -12.83
CA GLU A 280 -20.45 -3.81 -11.74
C GLU A 280 -21.26 -3.43 -10.50
N ALA A 281 -21.25 -2.15 -10.10
CA ALA A 281 -22.03 -1.64 -8.99
C ALA A 281 -23.53 -1.90 -9.20
N LYS A 282 -24.05 -1.64 -10.41
CA LYS A 282 -25.45 -1.94 -10.78
C LYS A 282 -25.73 -3.44 -10.79
N ARG A 283 -24.81 -4.26 -11.28
CA ARG A 283 -24.95 -5.73 -11.28
C ARG A 283 -25.08 -6.26 -9.86
N LEU A 284 -24.19 -5.86 -8.95
CA LEU A 284 -24.21 -6.29 -7.55
C LEU A 284 -25.48 -5.81 -6.82
N ALA A 285 -25.90 -4.57 -7.06
CA ALA A 285 -27.17 -4.06 -6.52
C ALA A 285 -28.37 -4.91 -7.01
N LYS A 286 -28.37 -5.27 -8.30
CA LYS A 286 -29.39 -6.13 -8.90
C LYS A 286 -29.41 -7.52 -8.26
N LEU A 287 -28.25 -8.16 -8.08
CA LEU A 287 -28.14 -9.45 -7.41
C LEU A 287 -28.71 -9.40 -5.99
N ARG A 288 -28.48 -8.31 -5.26
CA ARG A 288 -29.01 -8.15 -3.91
C ARG A 288 -30.54 -8.03 -3.89
N VAL A 289 -31.11 -7.26 -4.83
CA VAL A 289 -32.57 -7.18 -5.00
C VAL A 289 -33.17 -8.52 -5.43
N GLU A 290 -32.53 -9.25 -6.34
CA GLU A 290 -32.95 -10.59 -6.76
C GLU A 290 -32.92 -11.60 -5.59
N ALA A 291 -31.95 -11.48 -4.68
CA ALA A 291 -31.92 -12.28 -3.44
C ALA A 291 -33.12 -11.95 -2.54
N PHE A 292 -33.41 -10.66 -2.31
CA PHE A 292 -34.59 -10.24 -1.56
C PHE A 292 -35.89 -10.74 -2.22
N GLU A 293 -35.99 -10.66 -3.55
CA GLU A 293 -37.13 -11.16 -4.32
C GLU A 293 -37.30 -12.68 -4.21
N SER A 294 -36.21 -13.44 -4.11
CA SER A 294 -36.26 -14.90 -3.98
C SER A 294 -36.98 -15.38 -2.72
N GLY A 295 -37.04 -14.53 -1.68
CA GLY A 295 -37.82 -14.77 -0.47
C GLY A 295 -39.23 -14.16 -0.49
N HIS A 296 -39.64 -13.52 -1.58
CA HIS A 296 -40.91 -12.79 -1.68
C HIS A 296 -42.09 -13.74 -1.92
N VAL A 297 -41.97 -14.65 -2.91
CA VAL A 297 -43.00 -15.64 -3.26
C VAL A 297 -42.43 -17.04 -3.09
N ILE A 298 -42.97 -17.78 -2.14
CA ILE A 298 -42.58 -19.17 -1.88
C ILE A 298 -43.81 -20.06 -2.01
N ALA A 299 -43.73 -21.06 -2.86
CA ALA A 299 -44.68 -22.16 -2.92
C ALA A 299 -44.16 -23.34 -2.11
N SER A 300 -44.95 -23.87 -1.19
CA SER A 300 -44.61 -25.06 -0.40
C SER A 300 -45.59 -26.17 -0.71
N GLY A 301 -45.08 -27.40 -0.87
CA GLY A 301 -45.88 -28.57 -1.18
C GLY A 301 -45.48 -29.81 -0.39
N LEU A 302 -46.43 -30.75 -0.26
CA LEU A 302 -46.20 -32.11 0.22
C LEU A 302 -46.54 -33.10 -0.90
N THR A 303 -45.64 -34.04 -1.17
CA THR A 303 -45.81 -35.02 -2.26
C THR A 303 -45.24 -36.40 -1.88
N PRO A 304 -45.90 -37.50 -2.26
CA PRO A 304 -45.32 -38.84 -2.22
C PRO A 304 -44.44 -39.14 -3.45
N TRP A 305 -44.25 -38.16 -4.36
CA TRP A 305 -43.56 -38.38 -5.62
C TRP A 305 -42.04 -38.46 -5.44
N ARG A 306 -41.49 -39.67 -5.62
CA ARG A 306 -40.09 -40.03 -5.35
C ARG A 306 -39.05 -39.33 -6.25
N HIS A 307 -39.50 -38.73 -7.35
CA HIS A 307 -38.66 -37.98 -8.28
C HIS A 307 -38.33 -36.53 -7.81
N MET A 308 -39.06 -36.00 -6.81
CA MET A 308 -38.92 -34.62 -6.34
C MET A 308 -37.47 -34.26 -5.97
N SER A 309 -36.82 -33.32 -6.66
CA SER A 309 -35.38 -33.05 -6.51
C SER A 309 -35.08 -31.55 -6.46
N THR A 310 -34.28 -31.11 -5.48
CA THR A 310 -33.84 -29.71 -5.37
C THR A 310 -32.97 -29.30 -6.55
N GLY A 311 -33.18 -28.08 -7.07
CA GLY A 311 -32.47 -27.55 -8.23
C GLY A 311 -33.00 -27.99 -9.59
N TYR A 312 -34.15 -28.66 -9.62
CA TYR A 312 -34.86 -29.00 -10.85
C TYR A 312 -36.19 -28.25 -10.95
N THR A 313 -36.74 -28.20 -12.17
CA THR A 313 -38.03 -27.54 -12.43
C THR A 313 -39.15 -28.55 -12.66
N PHE A 314 -40.39 -28.18 -12.34
CA PHE A 314 -41.60 -28.96 -12.67
C PHE A 314 -42.74 -28.01 -13.07
N ASN A 315 -43.78 -28.51 -13.75
CA ASN A 315 -45.04 -27.78 -13.84
C ASN A 315 -46.07 -28.32 -12.85
N LEU A 316 -46.76 -27.43 -12.16
CA LEU A 316 -47.95 -27.75 -11.39
C LEU A 316 -49.17 -27.72 -12.32
N LEU A 317 -49.92 -28.82 -12.35
CA LEU A 317 -51.16 -28.97 -13.10
C LEU A 317 -52.37 -28.93 -12.18
N ASP A 318 -53.55 -28.61 -12.74
CA ASP A 318 -54.85 -28.72 -12.07
C ASP A 318 -55.03 -27.93 -10.76
N HIS A 319 -54.25 -26.85 -10.57
CA HIS A 319 -54.34 -25.94 -9.43
C HIS A 319 -54.55 -24.49 -9.89
N PRO A 320 -55.19 -23.60 -9.11
CA PRO A 320 -55.29 -22.17 -9.44
C PRO A 320 -53.93 -21.49 -9.66
N ASN A 321 -52.90 -21.93 -8.94
CA ASN A 321 -51.51 -21.49 -9.11
C ASN A 321 -50.70 -22.39 -10.08
N LYS A 322 -51.32 -22.99 -11.10
CA LYS A 322 -50.62 -23.84 -12.10
C LYS A 322 -49.52 -23.08 -12.84
N GLY A 323 -48.50 -23.80 -13.32
CA GLY A 323 -47.38 -23.23 -14.06
C GLY A 323 -46.03 -23.84 -13.67
N GLY A 324 -44.94 -23.29 -14.21
CA GLY A 324 -43.58 -23.77 -13.96
C GLY A 324 -42.99 -23.23 -12.66
N TYR A 325 -42.32 -24.11 -11.92
CA TYR A 325 -41.65 -23.82 -10.65
C TYR A 325 -40.23 -24.39 -10.63
N LEU A 326 -39.34 -23.75 -9.86
CA LEU A 326 -38.00 -24.22 -9.52
C LEU A 326 -38.00 -24.67 -8.07
N VAL A 327 -37.62 -25.92 -7.80
CA VAL A 327 -37.52 -26.47 -6.45
C VAL A 327 -36.27 -25.90 -5.76
N THR A 328 -36.48 -25.14 -4.70
CA THR A 328 -35.40 -24.48 -3.93
C THR A 328 -35.00 -25.25 -2.68
N ARG A 329 -35.91 -26.06 -2.13
CA ARG A 329 -35.66 -26.92 -0.97
C ARG A 329 -36.48 -28.20 -1.04
N SER A 330 -35.93 -29.30 -0.55
CA SER A 330 -36.63 -30.56 -0.35
C SER A 330 -36.22 -31.19 0.98
N ASP A 331 -37.21 -31.52 1.81
CA ASP A 331 -37.08 -32.32 3.02
C ASP A 331 -37.73 -33.68 2.75
N TYR A 332 -36.93 -34.75 2.78
CA TYR A 332 -37.33 -36.12 2.49
C TYR A 332 -37.44 -36.94 3.76
N GLU A 333 -38.52 -37.69 3.88
CA GLU A 333 -38.69 -38.74 4.88
C GLU A 333 -38.93 -40.07 4.19
N LEU A 334 -38.04 -41.02 4.44
CA LEU A 334 -38.11 -42.39 3.93
C LEU A 334 -38.11 -43.35 5.11
N GLU A 335 -39.07 -44.25 5.17
CA GLU A 335 -39.15 -45.29 6.21
C GLU A 335 -39.49 -46.65 5.62
N PHE A 336 -38.78 -47.66 6.09
CA PHE A 336 -38.94 -49.05 5.70
C PHE A 336 -38.94 -49.94 6.96
N ALA A 337 -40.14 -50.40 7.36
CA ALA A 337 -40.35 -51.22 8.57
C ALA A 337 -40.32 -52.75 8.32
N GLY A 338 -40.07 -53.21 7.09
CA GLY A 338 -40.38 -54.58 6.66
C GLY A 338 -39.46 -55.73 7.10
N TYR A 339 -38.52 -55.55 8.04
CA TYR A 339 -37.52 -56.58 8.38
C TYR A 339 -37.91 -57.52 9.54
N GLU A 340 -38.97 -57.19 10.28
CA GLU A 340 -39.62 -58.07 11.24
C GLU A 340 -41.10 -58.20 10.87
N ALA A 341 -41.60 -59.44 10.83
CA ALA A 341 -42.99 -59.73 10.46
C ALA A 341 -43.91 -59.52 11.67
N ASN A 342 -44.12 -58.27 12.09
CA ASN A 342 -45.26 -57.92 12.93
C ASN A 342 -46.34 -57.33 12.03
N ALA A 343 -47.53 -57.94 12.07
CA ALA A 343 -48.64 -57.66 11.16
C ALA A 343 -49.26 -56.26 11.28
N ASP A 344 -48.86 -55.46 12.29
CA ASP A 344 -49.41 -54.14 12.57
C ASP A 344 -48.50 -52.96 12.16
N ASP A 345 -47.24 -53.19 11.76
CA ASP A 345 -46.31 -52.12 11.40
C ASP A 345 -46.04 -52.07 9.88
N THR A 346 -47.05 -51.64 9.13
CA THR A 346 -47.00 -51.51 7.66
C THR A 346 -46.55 -50.14 7.18
N SER A 347 -45.84 -49.34 7.99
CA SER A 347 -45.36 -48.02 7.55
C SER A 347 -44.14 -48.14 6.62
N GLN A 348 -44.38 -48.49 5.36
CA GLN A 348 -43.49 -48.16 4.25
C GLN A 348 -43.99 -46.86 3.63
N GLY A 349 -43.10 -45.87 3.52
CA GLY A 349 -43.51 -44.56 3.04
C GLY A 349 -42.36 -43.70 2.56
N PHE A 350 -42.60 -43.02 1.45
CA PHE A 350 -41.83 -41.86 1.02
C PHE A 350 -42.73 -40.63 1.14
N SER A 351 -42.23 -39.58 1.77
CA SER A 351 -42.82 -38.26 1.67
C SER A 351 -41.74 -37.20 1.44
N CYS A 352 -42.08 -36.19 0.66
CA CYS A 352 -41.22 -35.04 0.43
C CYS A 352 -42.02 -33.77 0.64
N ARG A 353 -41.57 -32.94 1.58
CA ARG A 353 -41.97 -31.55 1.69
C ARG A 353 -40.98 -30.72 0.89
N PHE A 354 -41.46 -29.87 0.00
CA PHE A 354 -40.59 -29.04 -0.83
C PHE A 354 -41.02 -27.59 -0.81
N ASP A 355 -40.06 -26.70 -0.99
CA ASP A 355 -40.28 -25.30 -1.33
C ASP A 355 -39.84 -25.04 -2.77
N ALA A 356 -40.54 -24.14 -3.44
CA ALA A 356 -40.27 -23.77 -4.81
C ALA A 356 -40.59 -22.29 -5.06
N VAL A 357 -39.89 -21.70 -6.01
CA VAL A 357 -40.18 -20.35 -6.54
C VAL A 357 -40.76 -20.47 -7.95
N PRO A 358 -41.59 -19.52 -8.41
CA PRO A 358 -42.00 -19.48 -9.80
C PRO A 358 -40.79 -19.51 -10.74
N LYS A 359 -40.86 -20.27 -11.84
CA LYS A 359 -39.73 -20.44 -12.77
C LYS A 359 -39.21 -19.12 -13.37
N ALA A 360 -40.06 -18.09 -13.42
CA ALA A 360 -39.69 -16.75 -13.91
C ALA A 360 -38.94 -15.89 -12.87
N THR A 361 -38.90 -16.30 -11.60
CA THR A 361 -38.15 -15.61 -10.56
C THR A 361 -36.65 -15.80 -10.80
N ALA A 362 -35.90 -14.69 -10.86
CA ALA A 362 -34.44 -14.73 -10.90
C ALA A 362 -33.92 -15.14 -9.51
N PHE A 363 -33.81 -16.46 -9.29
CA PHE A 363 -33.40 -16.99 -8.00
C PHE A 363 -31.96 -16.58 -7.66
N GLN A 364 -31.79 -16.05 -6.45
CA GLN A 364 -30.51 -15.84 -5.80
C GLN A 364 -30.65 -16.30 -4.34
N PRO A 365 -29.70 -17.09 -3.81
CA PRO A 365 -29.74 -17.49 -2.42
C PRO A 365 -29.56 -16.27 -1.51
N GLN A 366 -30.14 -16.33 -0.31
CA GLN A 366 -29.84 -15.34 0.70
C GLN A 366 -28.35 -15.45 1.10
N PRO A 367 -27.62 -14.33 1.22
CA PRO A 367 -26.24 -14.37 1.70
C PRO A 367 -26.19 -14.96 3.11
N SER A 368 -25.34 -15.95 3.30
CA SER A 368 -25.18 -16.68 4.57
C SER A 368 -23.72 -16.82 4.96
N ALA A 369 -22.79 -16.76 4.00
CA ALA A 369 -21.38 -16.81 4.28
C ALA A 369 -20.93 -15.51 4.97
N THR A 370 -20.16 -15.65 6.04
CA THR A 370 -19.69 -14.49 6.82
C THR A 370 -18.45 -13.92 6.17
N ARG A 371 -18.40 -12.62 5.90
CA ARG A 371 -17.16 -11.98 5.45
C ARG A 371 -16.13 -11.95 6.59
N PRO A 372 -14.90 -12.41 6.36
CA PRO A 372 -13.84 -12.31 7.36
C PRO A 372 -13.53 -10.84 7.66
N ARG A 373 -13.12 -10.55 8.90
CA ARG A 373 -12.67 -9.22 9.31
C ARG A 373 -11.31 -9.30 10.01
N VAL A 374 -10.45 -8.34 9.69
CA VAL A 374 -9.22 -8.06 10.42
C VAL A 374 -9.54 -7.07 11.54
N HIS A 375 -9.45 -7.52 12.79
CA HIS A 375 -9.85 -6.71 13.95
C HIS A 375 -8.88 -5.60 14.35
N GLY A 376 -7.66 -5.57 13.80
CA GLY A 376 -6.66 -4.57 14.14
C GLY A 376 -5.47 -4.62 13.20
N PRO A 377 -4.59 -3.61 13.25
CA PRO A 377 -3.45 -3.51 12.35
C PRO A 377 -2.48 -4.68 12.53
N GLN A 378 -1.79 -5.01 11.44
CA GLN A 378 -0.80 -6.08 11.39
C GLN A 378 0.50 -5.55 10.79
N THR A 379 1.62 -6.19 11.09
CA THR A 379 2.89 -5.87 10.43
C THR A 379 3.06 -6.68 9.14
N ALA A 380 3.73 -6.12 8.14
CA ALA A 380 4.16 -6.83 6.94
C ALA A 380 5.57 -6.37 6.53
N THR A 381 6.25 -7.16 5.70
CA THR A 381 7.55 -6.77 5.12
C THR A 381 7.34 -6.25 3.71
N VAL A 382 7.93 -5.10 3.39
CA VAL A 382 7.90 -4.54 2.02
C VAL A 382 8.74 -5.40 1.09
N VAL A 383 8.22 -5.70 -0.10
CA VAL A 383 8.85 -6.59 -1.09
C VAL A 383 8.79 -6.00 -2.50
N GLY A 384 9.64 -6.53 -3.38
CA GLY A 384 9.72 -6.12 -4.77
C GLY A 384 10.72 -6.97 -5.56
N PRO A 385 11.04 -6.58 -6.80
CA PRO A 385 11.93 -7.34 -7.67
C PRO A 385 13.33 -7.51 -7.06
N LYS A 386 13.95 -8.66 -7.33
CA LYS A 386 15.32 -8.94 -6.88
C LYS A 386 16.31 -7.90 -7.41
N GLY A 387 17.08 -7.30 -6.51
CA GLY A 387 18.10 -6.29 -6.85
C GLY A 387 17.59 -4.83 -6.83
N ASP A 388 16.30 -4.63 -6.56
CA ASP A 388 15.75 -3.31 -6.25
C ASP A 388 15.83 -3.03 -4.74
N GLU A 389 16.05 -1.77 -4.37
CA GLU A 389 15.89 -1.28 -2.98
C GLU A 389 14.53 -0.61 -2.78
N ILE A 390 13.93 -0.08 -3.86
CA ILE A 390 12.66 0.65 -3.83
C ILE A 390 11.81 0.15 -5.00
N HIS A 391 10.61 -0.34 -4.70
CA HIS A 391 9.63 -0.74 -5.69
C HIS A 391 8.29 -0.04 -5.43
N THR A 392 7.99 0.96 -6.27
CA THR A 392 6.82 1.83 -6.13
C THR A 392 6.16 2.09 -7.47
N ASP A 393 4.88 2.47 -7.45
CA ASP A 393 4.17 2.96 -8.63
C ASP A 393 3.97 4.49 -8.61
N LYS A 394 3.21 5.01 -9.61
CA LYS A 394 2.92 6.44 -9.78
C LYS A 394 2.18 7.10 -8.61
N PHE A 395 1.59 6.33 -7.71
CA PHE A 395 0.85 6.82 -6.55
C PHE A 395 1.66 6.69 -5.24
N GLY A 396 2.90 6.22 -5.30
CA GLY A 396 3.71 5.97 -4.09
C GLY A 396 3.29 4.71 -3.34
N ARG A 397 2.61 3.77 -4.00
CA ARG A 397 2.19 2.49 -3.39
C ARG A 397 3.37 1.52 -3.38
N VAL A 398 3.39 0.61 -2.40
CA VAL A 398 4.38 -0.47 -2.32
C VAL A 398 3.67 -1.83 -2.25
N LYS A 399 4.43 -2.92 -2.40
CA LYS A 399 3.95 -4.29 -2.20
C LYS A 399 4.53 -4.87 -0.92
N VAL A 400 3.81 -5.79 -0.29
CA VAL A 400 4.22 -6.41 0.98
C VAL A 400 4.01 -7.91 0.98
N GLN A 401 4.78 -8.60 1.82
CA GLN A 401 4.52 -9.98 2.24
C GLN A 401 3.94 -9.93 3.67
N PHE A 402 2.70 -10.39 3.84
CA PHE A 402 2.09 -10.55 5.16
C PHE A 402 2.74 -11.71 5.93
N ARG A 403 2.73 -11.63 7.27
CA ARG A 403 3.34 -12.66 8.14
C ARG A 403 2.67 -14.02 8.04
N TRP A 404 1.37 -14.04 7.75
CA TRP A 404 0.56 -15.25 7.61
C TRP A 404 0.55 -15.80 6.18
N ASP A 405 1.03 -15.03 5.19
CA ASP A 405 1.11 -15.54 3.82
C ASP A 405 2.30 -16.48 3.68
N ARG A 406 1.96 -17.78 3.64
CA ARG A 406 2.90 -18.91 3.51
C ARG A 406 3.19 -19.31 2.06
N ILE A 407 2.42 -18.81 1.10
CA ILE A 407 2.51 -19.18 -0.33
C ILE A 407 3.37 -18.18 -1.09
N GLY A 408 3.29 -16.89 -0.71
CA GLY A 408 4.08 -15.83 -1.31
C GLY A 408 5.60 -16.08 -1.23
N LYS A 409 6.31 -15.61 -2.26
CA LYS A 409 7.76 -15.86 -2.43
C LYS A 409 8.63 -14.68 -2.01
N LYS A 410 8.05 -13.69 -1.31
CA LYS A 410 8.72 -12.43 -0.94
C LYS A 410 9.25 -11.65 -2.16
N ASP A 411 8.46 -11.63 -3.24
CA ASP A 411 8.78 -10.97 -4.52
C ASP A 411 7.71 -9.93 -4.90
N GLU A 412 7.83 -9.34 -6.10
CA GLU A 412 6.88 -8.35 -6.62
C GLU A 412 5.47 -8.89 -6.87
N LYS A 413 5.22 -10.19 -6.65
CA LYS A 413 3.92 -10.84 -6.82
C LYS A 413 3.27 -11.22 -5.49
N ALA A 414 3.88 -10.89 -4.35
CA ALA A 414 3.34 -11.24 -3.03
C ALA A 414 1.96 -10.60 -2.73
N SER A 415 1.77 -9.34 -3.11
CA SER A 415 0.52 -8.61 -2.87
C SER A 415 0.15 -7.66 -4.02
N CYS A 416 -1.07 -7.11 -3.91
CA CYS A 416 -1.48 -5.94 -4.67
C CYS A 416 -0.66 -4.70 -4.27
N TRP A 417 -0.87 -3.59 -4.99
CA TRP A 417 -0.30 -2.29 -4.64
C TRP A 417 -1.03 -1.67 -3.45
N ILE A 418 -0.31 -1.41 -2.37
CA ILE A 418 -0.85 -0.91 -1.10
C ILE A 418 -0.45 0.55 -0.93
N ARG A 419 -1.43 1.43 -0.65
CA ARG A 419 -1.18 2.84 -0.37
C ARG A 419 -0.42 3.02 0.93
N VAL A 420 0.42 4.04 0.98
CA VAL A 420 1.24 4.38 2.13
C VAL A 420 0.75 5.71 2.70
N SER A 421 0.45 5.72 4.00
CA SER A 421 0.21 6.95 4.75
C SER A 421 1.49 7.75 4.85
N HIS A 422 1.36 9.07 4.72
CA HIS A 422 2.46 10.01 4.78
C HIS A 422 2.17 11.06 5.87
N PRO A 423 3.19 11.60 6.56
CA PRO A 423 2.99 12.63 7.58
C PRO A 423 2.27 13.87 7.07
N TRP A 424 2.42 14.19 5.78
CA TRP A 424 1.72 15.28 5.11
C TRP A 424 1.52 14.96 3.62
N ALA A 425 0.28 14.91 3.15
CA ALA A 425 -0.04 14.66 1.75
C ALA A 425 -1.09 15.64 1.22
N SER A 426 -0.78 16.35 0.12
CA SER A 426 -1.69 17.28 -0.55
C SER A 426 -1.45 17.30 -2.06
N LYS A 427 -2.19 18.16 -2.79
CA LYS A 427 -2.10 18.30 -4.26
C LYS A 427 -0.72 18.77 -4.68
N GLN A 428 0.18 17.81 -4.95
CA GLN A 428 1.57 18.00 -5.41
C GLN A 428 2.51 18.70 -4.41
N PHE A 429 2.20 18.66 -3.11
CA PHE A 429 3.12 19.07 -2.04
C PHE A 429 2.88 18.24 -0.77
N GLY A 430 3.89 18.17 0.11
CA GLY A 430 3.84 17.41 1.36
C GLY A 430 5.18 16.79 1.73
N MET A 431 5.13 15.76 2.58
CA MET A 431 6.28 14.97 3.01
C MET A 431 6.17 13.56 2.44
N ILE A 432 7.17 13.13 1.67
CA ILE A 432 7.21 11.78 1.10
C ILE A 432 8.49 11.08 1.55
N ALA A 433 8.32 9.90 2.13
CA ALA A 433 9.37 8.94 2.38
C ALA A 433 8.79 7.59 2.02
N LEU A 434 9.27 6.92 0.98
CA LEU A 434 8.72 5.62 0.59
C LEU A 434 9.35 4.49 1.42
N PRO A 435 8.56 3.51 1.89
CA PRO A 435 9.13 2.28 2.46
C PRO A 435 10.01 1.58 1.43
N ARG A 436 11.17 1.10 1.86
CA ARG A 436 12.12 0.33 1.03
C ARG A 436 11.86 -1.16 1.17
N ILE A 437 12.31 -1.94 0.19
CA ILE A 437 12.25 -3.40 0.25
C ILE A 437 13.03 -3.88 1.49
N GLY A 438 12.39 -4.71 2.31
CA GLY A 438 12.92 -5.16 3.60
C GLY A 438 12.39 -4.39 4.81
N ASP A 439 11.82 -3.20 4.63
CA ASP A 439 11.22 -2.43 5.73
C ASP A 439 10.03 -3.17 6.34
N GLU A 440 9.85 -3.03 7.65
CA GLU A 440 8.64 -3.45 8.34
C GLU A 440 7.62 -2.30 8.42
N VAL A 441 6.42 -2.57 7.92
CA VAL A 441 5.31 -1.61 7.85
C VAL A 441 4.13 -2.10 8.66
N VAL A 442 3.37 -1.16 9.22
CA VAL A 442 2.09 -1.42 9.87
C VAL A 442 0.97 -1.23 8.84
N VAL A 443 0.19 -2.27 8.63
CA VAL A 443 -0.91 -2.37 7.66
C VAL A 443 -2.23 -2.43 8.40
N GLU A 444 -3.08 -1.46 8.15
CA GLU A 444 -4.49 -1.44 8.53
C GLU A 444 -5.35 -1.94 7.37
N PHE A 445 -6.58 -2.32 7.66
CA PHE A 445 -7.52 -2.87 6.69
C PHE A 445 -8.80 -2.04 6.73
N LEU A 446 -9.14 -1.36 5.64
CA LEU A 446 -10.29 -0.45 5.60
C LEU A 446 -11.59 -1.23 5.85
N GLU A 447 -12.42 -0.76 6.79
CA GLU A 447 -13.61 -1.50 7.29
C GLU A 447 -13.30 -2.88 7.90
N GLY A 448 -12.03 -3.14 8.21
CA GLY A 448 -11.53 -4.46 8.59
C GLY A 448 -11.53 -5.47 7.44
N ASP A 449 -11.71 -5.05 6.19
CA ASP A 449 -11.75 -5.94 5.03
C ASP A 449 -10.33 -6.41 4.65
N PRO A 450 -10.01 -7.73 4.73
CA PRO A 450 -8.72 -8.27 4.32
C PRO A 450 -8.29 -7.88 2.89
N ASP A 451 -9.24 -7.59 2.01
CA ASP A 451 -8.99 -7.23 0.61
C ASP A 451 -8.55 -5.76 0.43
N ARG A 452 -8.64 -4.93 1.48
CA ARG A 452 -8.38 -3.48 1.45
C ARG A 452 -7.27 -3.02 2.39
N PRO A 453 -6.01 -3.45 2.17
CA PRO A 453 -4.90 -3.01 3.00
C PRO A 453 -4.51 -1.53 2.76
N LEU A 454 -4.07 -0.85 3.82
CA LEU A 454 -3.50 0.49 3.84
C LEU A 454 -2.32 0.52 4.82
N ILE A 455 -1.14 0.93 4.37
CA ILE A 455 0.01 1.10 5.27
C ILE A 455 -0.17 2.40 6.05
N THR A 456 -0.21 2.32 7.37
CA THR A 456 -0.45 3.47 8.27
C THR A 456 0.74 3.82 9.15
N GLY A 457 1.77 2.97 9.21
CA GLY A 457 2.95 3.20 10.02
C GLY A 457 4.17 2.39 9.61
N ARG A 458 5.28 2.63 10.31
CA ARG A 458 6.56 1.92 10.18
C ARG A 458 7.13 1.69 11.56
N VAL A 459 7.86 0.59 11.70
CA VAL A 459 8.49 0.22 12.97
C VAL A 459 9.91 -0.28 12.71
N TYR A 460 10.81 0.07 13.63
CA TYR A 460 12.12 -0.55 13.70
C TYR A 460 12.02 -1.95 14.31
N ASN A 461 12.97 -2.83 13.97
CA ASN A 461 13.06 -4.20 14.48
C ASN A 461 14.52 -4.62 14.61
N GLY A 462 14.79 -5.90 14.89
CA GLY A 462 16.16 -6.40 15.09
C GLY A 462 17.05 -6.36 13.85
N ASP A 463 16.47 -6.36 12.64
CA ASP A 463 17.21 -6.24 11.38
C ASP A 463 17.33 -4.76 10.97
N ASN A 464 16.24 -4.01 11.11
CA ASN A 464 16.14 -2.58 10.83
C ASN A 464 16.17 -1.80 12.15
N MET A 465 17.37 -1.59 12.70
CA MET A 465 17.56 -0.87 13.95
C MET A 465 17.36 0.66 13.79
N PRO A 466 16.99 1.38 14.86
CA PRO A 466 17.00 2.84 14.87
C PRO A 466 18.36 3.42 14.45
N PRO A 467 18.41 4.61 13.82
CA PRO A 467 19.64 5.19 13.28
C PRO A 467 20.63 5.68 14.36
N TYR A 468 20.17 5.81 15.61
CA TYR A 468 20.93 6.31 16.75
C TYR A 468 21.07 5.21 17.80
N GLU A 469 22.17 5.23 18.54
CA GLU A 469 22.49 4.20 19.53
C GLU A 469 21.62 4.36 20.78
N LEU A 470 20.52 3.62 20.85
CA LEU A 470 19.59 3.63 21.98
C LEU A 470 19.94 2.54 23.02
N PRO A 471 19.78 2.82 24.33
CA PRO A 471 19.18 4.04 24.92
C PRO A 471 20.18 5.19 25.15
N THR A 472 21.47 5.03 24.82
CA THR A 472 22.53 6.01 25.11
C THR A 472 22.26 7.39 24.51
N GLN A 473 21.71 7.44 23.29
CA GLN A 473 21.39 8.66 22.53
C GLN A 473 19.90 8.99 22.57
N ALA A 474 19.23 8.80 23.72
CA ALA A 474 17.79 9.01 23.87
C ALA A 474 17.32 10.47 23.65
N THR A 475 18.21 11.45 23.75
CA THR A 475 17.93 12.88 23.47
C THR A 475 18.04 13.24 21.99
N VAL A 476 18.47 12.29 21.14
CA VAL A 476 18.69 12.53 19.72
C VAL A 476 17.42 12.24 18.94
N SER A 477 17.01 13.20 18.10
CA SER A 477 15.88 13.08 17.18
C SER A 477 16.26 13.60 15.79
N GLY A 478 15.57 13.16 14.74
CA GLY A 478 15.83 13.68 13.41
C GLY A 478 15.40 12.78 12.27
N ILE A 479 15.88 13.13 11.07
CA ILE A 479 15.65 12.40 9.82
C ILE A 479 17.01 12.09 9.20
N LYS A 480 17.29 10.80 9.05
CA LYS A 480 18.49 10.28 8.37
C LYS A 480 18.06 9.45 7.16
N SER A 481 18.56 9.82 5.99
CA SER A 481 18.37 9.08 4.74
C SER A 481 19.54 8.13 4.46
N GLN A 482 19.45 7.38 3.37
CA GLN A 482 20.55 6.56 2.86
C GLN A 482 20.57 6.68 1.33
N SER A 483 21.75 6.89 0.76
CA SER A 483 21.96 6.86 -0.69
C SER A 483 21.44 5.56 -1.29
N SER A 484 20.74 5.65 -2.41
CA SER A 484 20.16 4.50 -3.14
C SER A 484 20.50 4.65 -4.63
N LYS A 485 20.89 3.60 -5.35
CA LYS A 485 21.10 2.22 -4.87
C LYS A 485 22.54 2.00 -4.37
N GLY A 486 22.72 1.08 -3.41
CA GLY A 486 24.02 0.57 -2.96
C GLY A 486 24.79 1.48 -2.01
N GLY A 487 24.13 2.44 -1.35
CA GLY A 487 24.78 3.31 -0.37
C GLY A 487 25.12 2.57 0.92
N ALA A 488 26.32 2.79 1.46
CA ALA A 488 26.63 2.37 2.82
C ALA A 488 25.81 3.19 3.83
N LEU A 489 25.73 2.72 5.09
CA LEU A 489 25.02 3.44 6.17
C LEU A 489 25.61 4.85 6.43
N THR A 490 26.86 5.08 6.02
CA THR A 490 27.54 6.38 6.11
C THR A 490 27.16 7.33 4.98
N ASN A 491 26.63 6.84 3.86
CA ASN A 491 26.23 7.67 2.72
C ASN A 491 24.81 8.18 2.94
N ALA A 492 24.69 9.34 3.60
CA ALA A 492 23.41 9.82 4.12
C ALA A 492 23.28 11.35 4.03
N ASN A 493 22.06 11.82 3.77
CA ASN A 493 21.65 13.17 4.14
C ASN A 493 20.94 13.10 5.49
N GLU A 494 21.24 14.04 6.39
CA GLU A 494 20.78 14.01 7.78
C GLU A 494 20.42 15.40 8.29
N LEU A 495 19.27 15.49 8.97
CA LEU A 495 18.90 16.59 9.84
C LEU A 495 18.67 16.01 11.24
N ARG A 496 19.51 16.36 12.19
CA ARG A 496 19.51 15.78 13.54
C ARG A 496 19.57 16.87 14.60
N PHE A 497 18.82 16.66 15.67
CA PHE A 497 18.73 17.50 16.86
C PHE A 497 19.17 16.65 18.05
N ASP A 498 20.07 17.16 18.88
CA ASP A 498 20.35 16.60 20.21
C ASP A 498 19.88 17.59 21.27
N ASP A 499 18.89 17.19 22.07
CA ASP A 499 18.31 17.98 23.14
C ASP A 499 18.98 17.73 24.49
N LYS A 500 20.20 17.19 24.50
CA LYS A 500 21.00 17.05 25.71
C LYS A 500 21.36 18.42 26.26
N LYS A 501 20.77 18.75 27.41
CA LYS A 501 20.96 20.03 28.10
C LYS A 501 22.44 20.42 28.24
N ASP A 502 22.73 21.68 27.94
CA ASP A 502 24.06 22.31 27.99
C ASP A 502 25.07 21.68 26.99
N SER A 503 24.58 20.89 26.03
CA SER A 503 25.34 20.24 24.95
C SER A 503 24.49 20.09 23.69
N GLU A 504 23.47 20.94 23.55
CA GLU A 504 22.52 20.89 22.44
C GLU A 504 23.23 21.23 21.12
N TYR A 505 22.90 20.49 20.07
CA TYR A 505 23.36 20.84 18.74
C TYR A 505 22.36 20.43 17.66
N ILE A 506 22.47 21.10 16.53
CA ILE A 506 21.80 20.72 15.28
C ILE A 506 22.87 20.27 14.30
N TRP A 507 22.72 19.08 13.75
CA TRP A 507 23.56 18.55 12.69
C TRP A 507 22.80 18.58 11.38
N PHE A 508 23.43 19.19 10.38
CA PHE A 508 22.91 19.24 9.02
C PHE A 508 23.97 18.71 8.07
N GLN A 509 23.69 17.59 7.42
CA GLN A 509 24.60 16.94 6.49
C GLN A 509 23.94 16.78 5.13
N ALA A 510 24.66 17.24 4.11
CA ALA A 510 24.42 16.90 2.71
C ALA A 510 25.52 15.95 2.25
N GLU A 511 25.15 14.76 1.75
CA GLU A 511 26.13 13.76 1.27
C GLU A 511 26.94 14.26 0.08
N LYS A 512 26.37 15.17 -0.73
CA LYS A 512 26.98 15.65 -1.96
C LYS A 512 26.84 17.16 -2.15
N ASP A 513 25.73 17.60 -2.74
CA ASP A 513 25.51 19.00 -3.11
C ASP A 513 24.52 19.64 -2.13
N TYR A 514 24.84 20.83 -1.61
CA TYR A 514 23.93 21.65 -0.81
C TYR A 514 23.50 22.89 -1.59
N HIS A 515 22.19 23.02 -1.85
CA HIS A 515 21.60 24.18 -2.49
C HIS A 515 20.71 24.94 -1.51
N GLN A 516 21.09 26.18 -1.21
CA GLN A 516 20.28 27.10 -0.42
C GLN A 516 19.71 28.20 -1.33
N LEU A 517 18.37 28.28 -1.42
CA LEU A 517 17.67 29.34 -2.15
C LEU A 517 16.73 30.07 -1.18
N VAL A 518 17.02 31.34 -0.92
CA VAL A 518 16.13 32.23 -0.16
C VAL A 518 15.56 33.26 -1.12
N LYS A 519 14.24 33.31 -1.25
CA LYS A 519 13.54 34.15 -2.25
C LYS A 519 13.37 35.61 -1.83
N ASN A 520 13.67 35.93 -0.57
CA ASN A 520 13.60 37.29 -0.05
C ASN A 520 14.83 37.52 0.85
N ASP A 521 14.63 37.63 2.16
CA ASP A 521 15.70 37.94 3.11
C ASP A 521 16.19 36.70 3.87
N ALA A 522 17.50 36.61 4.08
CA ALA A 522 18.13 35.62 4.94
C ALA A 522 18.78 36.32 6.14
N PHE A 523 18.47 35.86 7.35
CA PHE A 523 19.03 36.38 8.59
C PHE A 523 19.81 35.28 9.31
N ALA A 524 21.00 35.61 9.80
CA ALA A 524 21.80 34.73 10.63
C ALA A 524 22.36 35.52 11.82
N THR A 525 22.26 34.94 13.01
CA THR A 525 22.84 35.53 14.23
C THR A 525 23.53 34.43 15.00
N VAL A 526 24.85 34.56 15.16
CA VAL A 526 25.68 33.66 15.95
C VAL A 526 26.16 34.43 17.17
N LYS A 527 25.76 33.97 18.36
CA LYS A 527 26.05 34.68 19.62
C LYS A 527 27.47 34.45 20.16
N ASN A 528 28.13 33.40 19.68
CA ASN A 528 29.50 33.09 20.00
C ASN A 528 30.33 33.06 18.70
N ASP A 529 30.94 31.94 18.35
CA ASP A 529 31.85 31.84 17.20
C ASP A 529 31.18 31.26 15.95
N LEU A 530 31.51 31.81 14.78
CA LEU A 530 31.20 31.22 13.48
C LEU A 530 32.50 30.75 12.81
N TRP A 531 32.57 29.46 12.48
CA TRP A 531 33.66 28.87 11.71
C TRP A 531 33.16 28.48 10.31
N VAL A 532 33.90 28.90 9.29
CA VAL A 532 33.62 28.54 7.89
C VAL A 532 34.91 28.02 7.28
N ASP A 533 34.91 26.73 6.92
CA ASP A 533 36.03 26.08 6.24
C ASP A 533 35.60 25.64 4.84
N VAL A 534 36.32 26.11 3.81
CA VAL A 534 36.07 25.80 2.41
C VAL A 534 37.38 25.34 1.79
N VAL A 535 37.48 24.03 1.53
CA VAL A 535 38.71 23.38 1.04
C VAL A 535 39.13 23.87 -0.36
N LYS A 536 38.17 24.29 -1.17
CA LYS A 536 38.41 24.75 -2.54
C LYS A 536 38.10 26.24 -2.67
N ASN A 537 36.98 26.57 -3.31
CA ASN A 537 36.68 27.93 -3.73
C ASN A 537 35.45 28.45 -3.01
N VAL A 538 35.53 29.71 -2.58
CA VAL A 538 34.37 30.52 -2.20
C VAL A 538 34.21 31.66 -3.21
N ALA A 539 32.98 31.92 -3.63
CA ALA A 539 32.66 33.01 -4.54
C ALA A 539 31.44 33.76 -4.02
N HIS A 540 31.58 35.07 -3.80
CA HIS A 540 30.50 35.95 -3.42
C HIS A 540 30.17 36.90 -4.56
N LYS A 541 28.91 36.92 -4.99
CA LYS A 541 28.38 37.92 -5.92
C LYS A 541 27.28 38.71 -5.20
N ILE A 542 27.55 39.97 -4.94
CA ILE A 542 26.62 40.90 -4.29
C ILE A 542 26.08 41.84 -5.37
N GLY A 543 24.75 41.94 -5.47
CA GLY A 543 24.11 42.78 -6.50
C GLY A 543 24.23 44.27 -6.22
N GLU A 544 24.24 44.65 -4.95
CA GLU A 544 24.28 46.04 -4.47
C GLU A 544 25.44 46.21 -3.48
N ASN A 545 25.15 46.36 -2.19
CA ASN A 545 26.15 46.71 -1.17
C ASN A 545 26.65 45.50 -0.37
N PHE A 546 27.96 45.45 -0.13
CA PHE A 546 28.59 44.56 0.85
C PHE A 546 29.18 45.40 1.98
N THR A 547 28.63 45.24 3.19
CA THR A 547 29.07 45.98 4.38
C THR A 547 29.63 45.00 5.41
N MET A 548 30.80 45.32 5.96
CA MET A 548 31.47 44.55 7.00
C MET A 548 31.86 45.49 8.14
N ASP A 549 31.29 45.27 9.33
CA ASP A 549 31.63 45.98 10.56
C ASP A 549 32.28 45.01 11.55
N ILE A 550 33.51 45.31 11.98
CA ILE A 550 34.32 44.45 12.85
C ILE A 550 34.73 45.25 14.08
N GLY A 551 34.17 44.90 15.23
CA GLY A 551 34.40 45.64 16.48
C GLY A 551 35.81 45.51 17.08
N LYS A 552 36.68 44.64 16.56
CA LYS A 552 38.07 44.47 17.03
C LYS A 552 39.08 44.37 15.89
N VAL A 553 39.41 43.16 15.44
CA VAL A 553 40.52 42.91 14.52
C VAL A 553 40.04 42.10 13.33
N THR A 554 40.44 42.53 12.13
CA THR A 554 40.40 41.72 10.91
C THR A 554 41.81 41.25 10.56
N THR A 555 41.95 40.04 10.05
CA THR A 555 43.23 39.49 9.58
C THR A 555 42.98 38.75 8.28
N ILE A 556 43.69 39.16 7.22
CA ILE A 556 43.59 38.58 5.89
C ILE A 556 44.99 38.08 5.51
N ALA A 557 45.13 36.77 5.35
CA ALA A 557 46.38 36.13 4.94
C ALA A 557 46.15 35.44 3.59
N VAL A 558 46.81 35.93 2.54
CA VAL A 558 46.75 35.39 1.18
C VAL A 558 48.14 34.89 0.81
N LYS A 559 48.23 33.65 0.32
CA LYS A 559 49.50 33.00 -0.03
C LYS A 559 50.04 33.44 -1.38
N GLU A 560 49.14 33.75 -2.30
CA GLU A 560 49.45 34.21 -3.65
C GLU A 560 48.98 35.67 -3.79
N ASP A 561 48.08 35.96 -4.71
CA ASP A 561 47.75 37.33 -5.09
C ASP A 561 46.44 37.82 -4.49
N THR A 562 46.43 39.13 -4.16
CA THR A 562 45.19 39.88 -3.92
C THR A 562 44.97 40.84 -5.08
N HIS A 563 43.86 40.68 -5.81
CA HIS A 563 43.45 41.61 -6.86
C HIS A 563 42.27 42.48 -6.42
N VAL A 564 42.47 43.80 -6.39
CA VAL A 564 41.42 44.78 -6.11
C VAL A 564 41.25 45.69 -7.33
N LYS A 565 40.07 45.67 -7.94
CA LYS A 565 39.69 46.57 -9.04
C LYS A 565 38.44 47.35 -8.65
N LEU A 566 38.52 48.67 -8.74
CA LEU A 566 37.44 49.57 -8.38
C LEU A 566 36.97 50.36 -9.60
N GLY A 567 35.67 50.59 -9.71
CA GLY A 567 35.07 51.42 -10.77
C GLY A 567 35.01 52.92 -10.44
N ALA A 568 35.15 53.26 -9.16
CA ALA A 568 35.13 54.62 -8.64
C ALA A 568 36.26 54.77 -7.60
N ASP A 569 35.93 55.19 -6.37
CA ASP A 569 36.91 55.61 -5.38
C ASP A 569 37.31 54.49 -4.40
N LEU A 570 38.55 54.56 -3.91
CA LEU A 570 39.00 53.89 -2.69
C LEU A 570 39.19 54.95 -1.61
N ASN A 571 38.33 54.94 -0.59
CA ASN A 571 38.50 55.79 0.59
C ASN A 571 39.06 54.94 1.74
N MET A 572 40.23 55.32 2.25
CA MET A 572 40.87 54.66 3.39
C MET A 572 41.24 55.71 4.44
N GLU A 573 40.65 55.58 5.62
CA GLU A 573 40.98 56.40 6.79
C GLU A 573 41.64 55.51 7.84
N VAL A 574 42.81 55.91 8.33
CA VAL A 574 43.55 55.20 9.37
C VAL A 574 43.88 56.19 10.48
N THR A 575 43.25 56.03 11.64
CA THR A 575 43.50 56.89 12.82
C THR A 575 44.84 56.59 13.49
N GLY A 576 45.31 55.35 13.37
CA GLY A 576 46.64 54.90 13.80
C GLY A 576 47.67 55.01 12.68
N ALA A 577 48.57 54.02 12.62
CA ALA A 577 49.59 53.95 11.57
C ALA A 577 49.14 53.06 10.40
N LEU A 578 49.33 53.56 9.17
CA LEU A 578 49.30 52.74 7.96
C LEU A 578 50.71 52.24 7.67
N ASN A 579 50.97 50.95 7.93
CA ASN A 579 52.26 50.32 7.64
C ASN A 579 52.19 49.55 6.32
N LEU A 580 52.99 49.96 5.32
CA LEU A 580 53.13 49.26 4.05
C LEU A 580 54.57 48.75 3.90
N LYS A 581 54.76 47.43 3.89
CA LYS A 581 56.05 46.79 3.62
C LYS A 581 55.95 45.99 2.34
N VAL A 582 56.75 46.37 1.33
CA VAL A 582 56.79 45.71 0.02
C VAL A 582 58.25 45.39 -0.32
N THR A 583 58.50 44.18 -0.81
CA THR A 583 59.86 43.67 -1.07
C THR A 583 60.37 43.99 -2.47
N ASP A 584 59.48 44.12 -3.46
CA ASP A 584 59.84 44.39 -4.85
C ASP A 584 59.54 45.85 -5.21
N ALA A 585 58.33 46.15 -5.71
CA ALA A 585 57.99 47.49 -6.18
C ALA A 585 56.66 48.01 -5.63
N VAL A 586 56.62 49.31 -5.36
CA VAL A 586 55.37 50.08 -5.17
C VAL A 586 55.29 51.11 -6.28
N ALA A 587 54.19 51.10 -7.03
CA ALA A 587 53.94 52.04 -8.11
C ALA A 587 52.64 52.82 -7.87
N PHE A 588 52.74 54.15 -7.87
CA PHE A 588 51.59 55.04 -7.83
C PHE A 588 51.51 55.83 -9.13
N LYS A 589 50.34 55.85 -9.77
CA LYS A 589 50.10 56.58 -11.02
C LYS A 589 48.78 57.36 -10.94
N GLY A 590 48.87 58.67 -10.73
CA GLY A 590 47.73 59.59 -10.83
C GLY A 590 47.74 60.33 -12.17
N ALA A 591 46.62 60.33 -12.88
CA ALA A 591 46.49 61.06 -14.16
C ALA A 591 46.26 62.57 -13.95
N ALA A 592 45.53 62.95 -12.91
CA ALA A 592 45.22 64.35 -12.61
C ALA A 592 46.20 64.97 -11.61
N ALA A 593 46.29 64.39 -10.40
CA ALA A 593 47.16 64.86 -9.34
C ALA A 593 47.52 63.71 -8.39
N MET A 594 48.62 63.90 -7.67
CA MET A 594 48.98 63.14 -6.47
C MET A 594 49.39 64.14 -5.40
N ALA A 595 48.83 64.05 -4.21
CA ALA A 595 49.14 64.94 -3.10
C ALA A 595 49.58 64.10 -1.88
N ILE A 596 50.69 64.49 -1.26
CA ILE A 596 51.20 63.91 -0.01
C ILE A 596 51.45 65.08 0.93
N THR A 597 50.75 65.10 2.06
CA THR A 597 50.86 66.16 3.07
C THR A 597 51.18 65.51 4.40
N ALA A 598 52.23 65.98 5.07
CA ALA A 598 52.58 65.55 6.42
C ALA A 598 52.58 66.77 7.35
N GLY A 599 51.95 66.66 8.52
CA GLY A 599 51.82 67.77 9.47
C GLY A 599 53.09 68.07 10.27
N GLN A 600 54.04 67.13 10.35
CA GLN A 600 55.29 67.29 11.10
C GLN A 600 56.52 67.17 10.20
N GLY A 601 56.69 66.01 9.53
CA GLY A 601 57.82 65.75 8.66
C GLY A 601 57.50 64.70 7.61
N LEU A 602 58.19 64.77 6.48
CA LEU A 602 58.13 63.80 5.39
C LEU A 602 59.57 63.40 5.06
N ASP A 603 59.95 62.17 5.39
CA ASP A 603 61.26 61.61 5.09
C ASP A 603 61.19 60.72 3.85
N ILE A 604 61.98 61.05 2.82
CA ILE A 604 62.09 60.27 1.59
C ILE A 604 63.56 59.92 1.39
N SER A 605 63.85 58.62 1.35
CA SER A 605 65.20 58.09 1.13
C SER A 605 65.16 57.00 0.06
N ALA A 606 66.15 57.00 -0.85
CA ALA A 606 66.34 55.95 -1.84
C ALA A 606 67.79 55.44 -1.78
N GLY A 607 67.99 54.12 -1.82
CA GLY A 607 69.33 53.53 -1.68
C GLY A 607 70.23 53.68 -2.92
N GLN A 608 69.66 53.98 -4.09
CA GLN A 608 70.41 54.16 -5.35
C GLN A 608 70.19 55.56 -5.93
N ALA A 609 68.95 55.90 -6.25
CA ALA A 609 68.61 57.19 -6.84
C ALA A 609 67.22 57.66 -6.41
N LEU A 610 67.11 58.95 -6.09
CA LEU A 610 65.85 59.66 -6.01
C LEU A 610 65.73 60.56 -7.23
N ASN A 611 64.90 60.17 -8.20
CA ASN A 611 64.67 60.94 -9.43
C ASN A 611 63.38 61.74 -9.31
N MET A 612 63.48 63.06 -9.39
CA MET A 612 62.32 63.98 -9.39
C MET A 612 62.32 64.79 -10.69
N ALA A 613 61.25 64.70 -11.46
CA ALA A 613 61.10 65.41 -12.73
C ALA A 613 59.72 66.02 -12.85
N ALA A 614 59.65 67.29 -13.27
CA ALA A 614 58.43 67.99 -13.64
C ALA A 614 58.67 68.73 -14.96
N THR A 615 57.73 68.65 -15.90
CA THR A 615 57.87 69.26 -17.23
C THR A 615 57.70 70.77 -17.21
N SER A 616 56.89 71.30 -16.30
CA SER A 616 56.66 72.73 -16.15
C SER A 616 57.55 73.33 -15.07
N THR A 617 57.32 72.97 -13.81
CA THR A 617 58.04 73.55 -12.67
C THR A 617 58.24 72.52 -11.57
N LEU A 618 59.45 72.49 -11.01
CA LEU A 618 59.69 71.91 -9.70
C LEU A 618 59.83 73.08 -8.71
N HIS A 619 58.90 73.20 -7.76
CA HIS A 619 58.91 74.25 -6.75
C HIS A 619 59.32 73.67 -5.40
N ILE A 620 60.44 74.13 -4.86
CA ILE A 620 60.95 73.78 -3.53
C ILE A 620 60.97 75.07 -2.72
N LYS A 621 60.23 75.11 -1.61
CA LYS A 621 60.11 76.29 -0.75
C LYS A 621 60.04 75.86 0.72
N GLY A 622 60.79 76.55 1.56
CA GLY A 622 60.78 76.41 3.01
C GLY A 622 61.42 77.62 3.67
N MET A 623 61.39 77.71 5.00
CA MET A 623 62.14 78.74 5.73
C MET A 623 63.66 78.61 5.53
N GLY A 624 64.13 77.40 5.22
CA GLY A 624 65.49 77.11 4.78
C GLY A 624 65.48 75.90 3.83
N ILE A 625 66.39 75.90 2.87
CA ILE A 625 66.62 74.76 1.96
C ILE A 625 68.10 74.39 2.10
N VAL A 626 68.36 73.14 2.47
CA VAL A 626 69.71 72.59 2.61
C VAL A 626 69.82 71.44 1.60
N ILE A 627 70.82 71.50 0.73
CA ILE A 627 71.13 70.44 -0.24
C ILE A 627 72.58 70.04 0.00
N ASP A 628 72.77 68.82 0.50
CA ASP A 628 74.09 68.24 0.76
C ASP A 628 74.43 67.21 -0.33
N GLY A 629 75.39 67.56 -1.19
CA GLY A 629 75.87 66.68 -2.25
C GLY A 629 77.18 66.02 -1.83
N GLY A 630 77.15 64.71 -1.57
CA GLY A 630 78.30 64.00 -0.98
C GLY A 630 79.62 64.13 -1.76
N THR A 631 79.59 63.99 -3.09
CA THR A 631 80.75 64.17 -3.97
C THR A 631 80.62 65.38 -4.88
N GLN A 632 79.40 65.66 -5.35
CA GLN A 632 79.11 66.72 -6.29
C GLN A 632 77.67 67.19 -6.15
N LEU A 633 77.46 68.50 -6.28
CA LEU A 633 76.15 69.10 -6.51
C LEU A 633 76.18 69.85 -7.84
N CYS A 634 75.31 69.48 -8.78
CA CYS A 634 75.20 70.13 -10.08
C CYS A 634 73.78 70.67 -10.28
N ILE A 635 73.67 71.97 -10.58
CA ILE A 635 72.42 72.65 -10.92
C ILE A 635 72.56 73.11 -12.37
N LYS A 636 71.71 72.60 -13.26
CA LYS A 636 71.78 72.88 -14.71
C LYS A 636 70.47 73.45 -15.22
N ALA A 637 70.55 74.48 -16.07
CA ALA A 637 69.43 75.07 -16.79
C ALA A 637 69.84 75.28 -18.26
N GLY A 638 69.36 74.42 -19.16
CA GLY A 638 69.80 74.43 -20.56
C GLY A 638 71.31 74.17 -20.69
N GLY A 639 72.03 75.10 -21.32
CA GLY A 639 73.49 75.06 -21.47
C GLY A 639 74.29 75.64 -20.28
N ALA A 640 73.63 76.30 -19.32
CA ALA A 640 74.27 76.91 -18.16
C ALA A 640 74.22 75.97 -16.94
N PHE A 641 75.26 76.00 -16.11
CA PHE A 641 75.31 75.20 -14.89
C PHE A 641 76.17 75.80 -13.78
N ILE A 642 75.90 75.35 -12.56
CA ILE A 642 76.72 75.52 -11.37
C ILE A 642 77.04 74.12 -10.85
N THR A 643 78.32 73.79 -10.75
CA THR A 643 78.78 72.53 -10.17
C THR A 643 79.65 72.82 -8.97
N LEU A 644 79.32 72.25 -7.82
CA LEU A 644 80.19 72.14 -6.66
C LEU A 644 80.76 70.73 -6.68
N GLY A 645 82.08 70.59 -6.74
CA GLY A 645 82.76 69.30 -6.72
C GLY A 645 84.08 69.36 -5.97
N PRO A 646 84.87 68.27 -5.97
CA PRO A 646 86.14 68.20 -5.23
C PRO A 646 87.15 69.27 -5.65
N GLU A 647 87.07 69.72 -6.91
CA GLU A 647 87.95 70.72 -7.53
C GLU A 647 87.47 72.18 -7.33
N GLY A 648 86.34 72.40 -6.62
CA GLY A 648 85.79 73.74 -6.32
C GLY A 648 84.42 74.03 -6.94
N VAL A 649 84.08 75.33 -7.06
CA VAL A 649 82.82 75.82 -7.64
C VAL A 649 83.03 76.25 -9.09
N THR A 650 82.45 75.52 -10.03
CA THR A 650 82.46 75.82 -11.46
C THR A 650 81.13 76.43 -11.89
N ILE A 651 81.17 77.63 -12.47
CA ILE A 651 80.01 78.33 -13.01
C ILE A 651 80.23 78.57 -14.50
N GLN A 652 79.33 78.08 -15.36
CA GLN A 652 79.42 78.25 -16.81
C GLN A 652 78.07 78.71 -17.37
N GLY A 653 78.06 79.84 -18.09
CA GLY A 653 76.86 80.49 -18.64
C GLY A 653 77.12 81.94 -19.06
N THR A 654 76.07 82.69 -19.41
CA THR A 654 76.14 84.15 -19.57
C THR A 654 76.49 84.83 -18.24
N MET A 655 77.04 86.05 -18.31
CA MET A 655 77.69 86.80 -17.21
C MET A 655 77.00 86.66 -15.84
N THR A 656 77.70 86.04 -14.88
CA THR A 656 77.22 85.72 -13.53
C THR A 656 77.57 86.84 -12.54
N LYS A 657 76.65 87.22 -11.63
CA LYS A 657 76.90 88.18 -10.54
C LYS A 657 77.11 87.46 -9.20
N ILE A 658 78.22 87.71 -8.51
CA ILE A 658 78.71 86.96 -7.33
C ILE A 658 78.93 87.90 -6.12
N ASN A 659 78.71 87.38 -4.89
CA ASN A 659 79.02 87.90 -3.52
C ASN A 659 78.02 88.82 -2.77
N SER A 660 77.32 88.25 -1.77
CA SER A 660 77.05 88.82 -0.42
C SER A 660 76.32 87.83 0.55
N GLY A 661 77.07 87.12 1.40
CA GLY A 661 76.75 86.70 2.79
C GLY A 661 75.68 85.62 3.14
N GLY A 662 76.05 84.65 4.01
CA GLY A 662 75.14 83.81 4.83
C GLY A 662 75.61 82.36 5.10
N GLY A 663 75.72 81.94 6.37
CA GLY A 663 76.21 80.61 6.81
C GLY A 663 75.18 79.48 6.81
N ALA A 664 75.67 78.22 6.83
CA ALA A 664 74.89 76.99 6.65
C ALA A 664 74.10 76.54 7.90
N GLY A 665 72.88 76.03 7.69
CA GLY A 665 72.09 75.31 8.70
C GLY A 665 72.06 73.80 8.42
N SER A 666 72.02 72.99 9.48
CA SER A 666 71.92 71.52 9.45
C SER A 666 70.48 71.02 9.60
N ALA A 667 70.12 69.94 8.92
CA ALA A 667 68.84 69.24 9.10
C ALA A 667 68.99 68.05 10.08
N ASN A 668 68.02 67.87 10.98
CA ASN A 668 67.90 66.68 11.82
C ASN A 668 67.24 65.54 11.05
N SER A 669 67.78 64.33 11.19
CA SER A 669 67.19 63.08 10.71
C SER A 669 66.07 62.61 11.65
N ALA A 670 64.90 62.32 11.09
CA ALA A 670 63.83 61.67 11.82
C ALA A 670 64.14 60.18 12.03
N ALA A 671 63.88 59.68 13.25
CA ALA A 671 64.00 58.26 13.57
C ALA A 671 62.82 57.48 12.98
N GLN A 672 63.11 56.61 12.02
CA GLN A 672 62.15 55.72 11.38
C GLN A 672 61.75 54.59 12.36
N ALA A 673 60.50 54.57 12.82
CA ALA A 673 59.98 53.42 13.54
C ALA A 673 59.80 52.25 12.55
N SER A 674 60.35 51.08 12.89
CA SER A 674 60.16 49.87 12.08
C SER A 674 58.71 49.38 12.17
N PRO A 675 58.07 48.97 11.06
CA PRO A 675 56.70 48.48 11.08
C PRO A 675 56.61 47.18 11.90
N ALA A 676 55.56 47.06 12.71
CA ALA A 676 55.27 45.83 13.45
C ALA A 676 54.87 44.69 12.49
N ALA A 677 55.29 43.46 12.79
CA ALA A 677 54.93 42.29 12.00
C ALA A 677 53.41 42.00 12.07
N PRO A 678 52.79 41.56 10.96
CA PRO A 678 51.39 41.12 10.98
C PRO A 678 51.22 39.90 11.89
N LYS A 679 50.06 39.80 12.55
CA LYS A 679 49.70 38.62 13.34
C LYS A 679 49.17 37.53 12.42
N GLU A 680 49.58 36.29 12.64
CA GLU A 680 49.05 35.14 11.90
C GLU A 680 47.59 34.86 12.30
N PRO A 681 46.74 34.42 11.35
CA PRO A 681 45.37 34.02 11.66
C PRO A 681 45.35 32.73 12.48
N ALA A 682 44.39 32.61 13.40
CA ALA A 682 44.15 31.37 14.14
C ALA A 682 43.60 30.29 13.21
N ALA A 683 44.08 29.05 13.37
CA ALA A 683 43.55 27.91 12.62
C ALA A 683 42.08 27.64 12.98
N PRO A 684 41.22 27.27 12.00
CA PRO A 684 39.86 26.87 12.29
C PRO A 684 39.80 25.62 13.16
N LYS A 685 38.83 25.56 14.08
CA LYS A 685 38.51 24.33 14.81
C LYS A 685 37.92 23.32 13.84
N GLU A 686 38.34 22.05 13.93
CA GLU A 686 37.78 20.97 13.11
C GLU A 686 36.28 20.80 13.40
N ASN A 687 35.47 20.85 12.36
CA ASN A 687 34.05 20.55 12.42
C ASN A 687 33.85 19.03 12.34
N LYS A 688 33.98 18.34 13.47
CA LYS A 688 33.71 16.90 13.59
C LYS A 688 32.30 16.66 14.12
N ASP A 689 31.62 15.66 13.55
CA ASP A 689 30.36 15.17 14.11
C ASP A 689 30.63 14.69 15.56
N PRO A 690 29.98 15.29 16.58
CA PRO A 690 30.16 14.90 17.98
C PRO A 690 29.77 13.45 18.29
N LEU A 691 28.96 12.81 17.43
CA LEU A 691 28.51 11.42 17.53
C LEU A 691 29.13 10.49 16.49
N ALA A 692 30.01 10.97 15.62
CA ALA A 692 30.76 10.07 14.75
C ALA A 692 31.72 9.21 15.59
N LYS A 693 31.67 7.89 15.37
CA LYS A 693 32.60 6.93 15.97
C LYS A 693 33.98 6.99 15.32
#